data_AF-A0A6U0E754-F1
#
_entry.id   AF-A0A6U0E754-F1
#
_cell.length_a   1.000
_cell.length_b   1.000
_cell.length_c   1.000
_cell.angle_alpha   90.00
_cell.angle_beta   90.00
_cell.angle_gamma   90.00
#
_symmetry.space_group_name_H-M   'P 1'
#
loop_
_entity.id
_entity.type
_entity.pdbx_description
1 polymer ?
#
loop_
_entity_poly.entity_id
_entity_poly.type
_entity_poly.pdbx_seq_one_letter_code
_entity_poly.pdbx_strand_id
1 'polypeptide(L)'
;MSAADAEAYDDEQEEDIDEYVDDEGDEEIEDTGDDDDDDEYEEETETNVAAGADAAAKFRAAGAAAPMLAKSFASTVREAAGSALTAIKPKAAPVEPLVKPDPSDEDAMRAYNLQMLRIKLLRLASRLDQSPRNTVVAQVIYRLELAEQLKAGRGGQRAQEANNSSFDRAVALAEQAEKDNAGEDLEFTCTILLLGKSGVGKSAVINSLLGEGSAPSGTSDADATKKVTLIEKKVHGMTLRLIDTPGLQASAADIRYNSTIMNDAKRFTKSNKPDIVLYFDRLDIPSRSDAADLPLLKQITSTFGQAVWFNAIVVLTHASAAPPDGANGQPISYEMYVAQRSHIVQQTIRQAAGDMRLMNPVALAENHPMCRTNRVGERVLPNGQVWRPQLLLLCFASKILTEANTLLNLQAEQQKQGAGGRGGMPGQQKVPPLPFLLSSLITTRKPRRLIEYADDDFEDLENEIISGEPSPYDIPADQMEPLPTPKQVAIPAPDPVLPPSFDGDTPGHHYRFLESNQQWSCRPIVDAHGWDHEAGIEGFSVEHQFVLKDQVPGVLQAQISKDKKDSNLGFEGEMSIPHSRNLISTTGVDIQTVGGELVYTARGETRWKFCAVDKLIGGLSASLVGGVVALGTKIENRFKARPGMKIVVSTGAVTAQKDVAYAGNLEAIVRHSEDPSNPNSSTVSASFMNWRGDLALGCNGMSSIQVGKDTQLTGSFNINSRGTGKISVRATTNERMSLGSVGLVPIICAIWGRIRGD
;
A
#
# COMPACT_ATOMS: atom_id res chain seq x y z
N MET A 1 -16.27 -68.61 -0.40
CA MET A 1 -17.65 -68.53 -0.94
C MET A 1 -17.61 -67.56 -2.12
N SER A 2 -18.30 -67.89 -3.23
CA SER A 2 -18.60 -67.10 -4.47
C SER A 2 -17.70 -65.89 -4.82
N ALA A 3 -17.08 -65.74 -6.00
CA ALA A 3 -17.54 -65.95 -7.39
C ALA A 3 -18.73 -65.03 -7.78
N ALA A 4 -18.80 -64.40 -8.95
CA ALA A 4 -18.00 -64.61 -10.18
C ALA A 4 -17.87 -63.35 -11.09
N ASP A 5 -17.14 -63.57 -12.18
CA ASP A 5 -17.13 -63.01 -13.55
C ASP A 5 -18.56 -62.69 -14.12
N ALA A 6 -18.81 -62.01 -15.27
CA ALA A 6 -18.06 -61.15 -16.22
C ALA A 6 -19.08 -60.48 -17.22
N GLU A 7 -18.59 -59.87 -18.32
CA GLU A 7 -19.12 -59.71 -19.71
C GLU A 7 -20.62 -59.99 -20.06
N ALA A 8 -21.23 -59.46 -21.15
CA ALA A 8 -21.05 -58.29 -22.05
C ALA A 8 -22.18 -58.30 -23.13
N TYR A 9 -22.41 -57.19 -23.86
CA TYR A 9 -23.25 -57.07 -25.08
C TYR A 9 -24.79 -57.35 -24.91
N ASP A 10 -25.72 -57.02 -25.83
CA ASP A 10 -25.65 -56.41 -27.19
C ASP A 10 -26.92 -55.56 -27.55
N ASP A 11 -26.89 -54.87 -28.70
CA ASP A 11 -27.94 -54.34 -29.62
C ASP A 11 -29.39 -53.95 -29.19
N GLU A 12 -29.92 -52.85 -29.78
CA GLU A 12 -30.96 -52.88 -30.85
C GLU A 12 -31.26 -51.49 -31.48
N GLN A 13 -32.02 -51.45 -32.60
CA GLN A 13 -32.03 -50.43 -33.67
C GLN A 13 -33.15 -49.35 -33.62
N GLU A 14 -32.97 -48.28 -34.43
CA GLU A 14 -34.00 -47.47 -35.15
C GLU A 14 -35.09 -46.72 -34.30
N GLU A 15 -35.90 -45.76 -34.78
CA GLU A 15 -36.32 -45.32 -36.14
C GLU A 15 -36.61 -43.77 -36.19
N ASP A 16 -37.09 -43.26 -37.34
CA ASP A 16 -37.15 -41.85 -37.79
C ASP A 16 -38.10 -40.85 -37.08
N ILE A 17 -38.02 -39.56 -37.45
CA ILE A 17 -39.14 -38.70 -37.95
C ILE A 17 -38.64 -37.31 -38.45
N ASP A 18 -39.29 -36.77 -39.49
CA ASP A 18 -38.97 -35.53 -40.22
C ASP A 18 -39.44 -34.20 -39.56
N GLU A 19 -39.11 -33.05 -40.18
CA GLU A 19 -40.10 -32.15 -40.86
C GLU A 19 -39.87 -30.61 -40.72
N TYR A 20 -39.51 -29.94 -41.84
CA TYR A 20 -39.70 -28.50 -42.24
C TYR A 20 -39.29 -27.32 -41.28
N VAL A 21 -38.99 -26.09 -41.72
CA VAL A 21 -39.09 -25.39 -43.03
C VAL A 21 -38.08 -24.20 -43.11
N ASP A 22 -37.84 -23.67 -44.30
CA ASP A 22 -37.00 -22.48 -44.59
C ASP A 22 -37.70 -21.13 -44.30
N ASP A 23 -36.93 -20.03 -44.24
CA ASP A 23 -37.29 -18.84 -45.04
C ASP A 23 -36.05 -17.94 -45.28
N GLU A 24 -36.08 -17.21 -46.39
CA GLU A 24 -35.03 -16.25 -46.79
C GLU A 24 -35.39 -14.81 -46.35
N GLY A 25 -34.47 -13.84 -46.53
CA GLY A 25 -34.70 -12.47 -46.04
C GLY A 25 -33.59 -11.46 -46.31
N ASP A 26 -33.13 -11.37 -47.55
CA ASP A 26 -32.28 -10.25 -48.00
C ASP A 26 -33.10 -8.95 -48.12
N GLU A 27 -32.53 -7.82 -47.70
CA GLU A 27 -32.89 -6.48 -48.21
C GLU A 27 -31.61 -5.69 -48.52
N GLU A 28 -31.69 -4.82 -49.54
CA GLU A 28 -30.53 -4.34 -50.31
C GLU A 28 -29.91 -3.01 -49.79
N ILE A 29 -28.88 -2.58 -50.51
CA ILE A 29 -28.12 -1.34 -50.35
C ILE A 29 -28.92 -0.14 -50.90
N GLU A 30 -28.87 1.01 -50.22
CA GLU A 30 -28.99 2.31 -50.88
C GLU A 30 -27.72 3.14 -50.64
N ASP A 31 -27.26 3.81 -51.70
CA ASP A 31 -26.03 4.60 -51.79
C ASP A 31 -26.31 5.84 -52.66
N THR A 32 -25.91 7.04 -52.20
CA THR A 32 -26.16 8.32 -52.90
C THR A 32 -25.16 9.41 -52.46
N GLY A 33 -24.62 10.15 -53.44
CA GLY A 33 -23.93 11.43 -53.25
C GLY A 33 -24.89 12.64 -53.36
N ASP A 34 -24.44 13.88 -53.62
CA ASP A 34 -23.05 14.35 -53.85
C ASP A 34 -22.68 15.46 -52.82
N ASP A 35 -22.22 16.71 -53.04
CA ASP A 35 -21.94 17.58 -54.20
C ASP A 35 -20.51 18.22 -54.07
N ASP A 36 -20.02 18.84 -55.15
CA ASP A 36 -18.69 19.49 -55.34
C ASP A 36 -18.54 20.95 -54.79
N ASP A 37 -17.30 21.48 -54.80
CA ASP A 37 -16.94 22.72 -55.55
C ASP A 37 -15.40 22.99 -55.52
N ASP A 38 -14.80 23.25 -56.69
CA ASP A 38 -13.37 23.58 -56.93
C ASP A 38 -13.13 25.10 -57.11
N ASP A 39 -11.88 25.57 -56.98
CA ASP A 39 -11.17 26.35 -58.04
C ASP A 39 -9.74 26.78 -57.64
N GLU A 40 -8.80 26.76 -58.59
CA GLU A 40 -7.38 27.13 -58.42
C GLU A 40 -6.88 27.99 -59.60
N TYR A 41 -6.27 29.16 -59.33
CA TYR A 41 -5.58 29.99 -60.33
C TYR A 41 -4.38 30.76 -59.74
N GLU A 42 -3.22 30.69 -60.42
CA GLU A 42 -2.01 31.47 -60.13
C GLU A 42 -1.94 32.77 -60.97
N GLU A 43 -1.22 33.81 -60.50
CA GLU A 43 0.10 34.24 -61.04
C GLU A 43 0.63 35.51 -60.30
N GLU A 44 1.90 35.85 -60.51
CA GLU A 44 2.78 36.69 -59.67
C GLU A 44 2.61 38.23 -59.79
N THR A 45 3.11 38.99 -58.80
CA THR A 45 4.22 39.97 -58.97
C THR A 45 4.71 40.61 -57.65
N GLU A 46 5.93 41.17 -57.65
CA GLU A 46 6.69 41.58 -56.45
C GLU A 46 6.36 42.99 -55.88
N THR A 47 6.46 43.20 -54.55
CA THR A 47 7.58 43.94 -53.89
C THR A 47 7.31 44.35 -52.43
N ASN A 48 8.22 43.98 -51.50
CA ASN A 48 8.55 44.62 -50.19
C ASN A 48 7.41 44.85 -49.14
N VAL A 49 7.61 44.80 -47.81
CA VAL A 49 8.78 45.01 -46.92
C VAL A 49 8.77 44.03 -45.72
N ALA A 50 9.95 43.53 -45.36
CA ALA A 50 10.41 42.86 -44.11
C ALA A 50 9.43 42.52 -42.95
N ALA A 51 9.41 41.23 -42.57
CA ALA A 51 9.24 40.77 -41.18
C ALA A 51 9.84 39.35 -40.97
N GLY A 52 10.34 39.06 -39.75
CA GLY A 52 10.37 37.71 -39.15
C GLY A 52 11.40 36.66 -39.62
N ALA A 53 12.67 36.75 -39.19
CA ALA A 53 13.64 35.64 -39.30
C ALA A 53 14.76 35.66 -38.23
N ASP A 54 14.47 35.25 -36.98
CA ASP A 54 15.52 34.91 -35.98
C ASP A 54 15.07 33.79 -35.03
N ALA A 55 15.38 32.53 -35.39
CA ALA A 55 15.11 31.36 -34.55
C ALA A 55 16.08 30.17 -34.74
N ALA A 56 16.94 30.18 -35.77
CA ALA A 56 17.62 28.97 -36.26
C ALA A 56 19.16 29.08 -36.40
N ALA A 57 19.83 29.97 -35.65
CA ALA A 57 21.27 30.25 -35.85
C ALA A 57 22.09 30.47 -34.56
N LYS A 58 21.88 29.67 -33.49
CA LYS A 58 22.59 29.84 -32.18
C LYS A 58 22.93 28.55 -31.40
N PHE A 59 23.04 27.39 -32.05
CA PHE A 59 23.36 26.12 -31.39
C PHE A 59 24.71 25.47 -31.79
N ARG A 60 25.79 26.27 -31.81
CA ARG A 60 27.18 25.77 -31.72
C ARG A 60 28.15 26.87 -31.24
N ALA A 61 29.24 26.45 -30.61
CA ALA A 61 30.38 27.25 -30.12
C ALA A 61 30.12 28.31 -29.03
N ALA A 62 30.17 27.89 -27.76
CA ALA A 62 30.49 28.75 -26.61
C ALA A 62 31.00 27.92 -25.39
N GLY A 63 32.16 27.25 -25.55
CA GLY A 63 32.88 26.71 -24.40
C GLY A 63 33.70 27.81 -23.71
N ALA A 64 33.82 27.73 -22.38
CA ALA A 64 34.63 28.60 -21.50
C ALA A 64 34.24 30.10 -21.43
N ALA A 65 33.49 30.49 -20.38
CA ALA A 65 33.78 31.67 -19.55
C ALA A 65 32.86 31.78 -18.31
N ALA A 66 33.46 31.65 -17.13
CA ALA A 66 32.98 32.23 -15.87
C ALA A 66 34.17 33.00 -15.24
N PRO A 67 34.00 33.93 -14.27
CA PRO A 67 32.77 34.30 -13.57
C PRO A 67 32.48 35.83 -13.53
N MET A 68 31.23 36.26 -13.80
CA MET A 68 30.81 37.67 -13.66
C MET A 68 29.49 37.89 -12.88
N LEU A 69 28.89 36.84 -12.31
CA LEU A 69 27.56 36.90 -11.67
C LEU A 69 27.60 36.95 -10.12
N ALA A 70 28.79 36.95 -9.51
CA ALA A 70 28.96 36.89 -8.05
C ALA A 70 28.92 38.23 -7.31
N LYS A 71 28.64 39.37 -8.00
CA LYS A 71 28.72 40.72 -7.41
C LYS A 71 27.41 41.53 -7.42
N SER A 72 26.40 41.15 -8.19
CA SER A 72 25.11 41.87 -8.25
C SER A 72 24.08 41.43 -7.20
N PHE A 73 24.16 40.19 -6.70
CA PHE A 73 23.23 39.69 -5.68
C PHE A 73 23.55 40.18 -4.26
N ALA A 74 24.83 40.48 -3.96
CA ALA A 74 25.29 40.79 -2.60
C ALA A 74 24.86 42.18 -2.10
N SER A 75 24.60 43.14 -2.98
CA SER A 75 24.08 44.47 -2.64
C SER A 75 22.58 44.41 -2.33
N THR A 76 21.79 43.85 -3.25
CA THR A 76 20.31 43.85 -3.21
C THR A 76 19.75 43.15 -1.98
N VAL A 77 20.39 42.05 -1.55
CA VAL A 77 20.01 41.32 -0.33
C VAL A 77 20.30 42.14 0.95
N ARG A 78 21.28 43.05 0.92
CA ARG A 78 21.71 43.80 2.12
C ARG A 78 20.81 45.01 2.43
N GLU A 79 20.28 45.69 1.42
CA GLU A 79 19.26 46.74 1.63
C GLU A 79 17.91 46.15 2.01
N ALA A 80 17.51 45.02 1.40
CA ALA A 80 16.30 44.29 1.80
C ALA A 80 16.33 43.85 3.28
N ALA A 81 17.50 43.42 3.78
CA ALA A 81 17.68 43.07 5.18
C ALA A 81 17.66 44.28 6.15
N GLY A 82 18.00 45.49 5.67
CA GLY A 82 18.07 46.70 6.49
C GLY A 82 16.69 47.26 6.87
N SER A 83 15.71 47.18 5.97
CA SER A 83 14.38 47.77 6.18
C SER A 83 13.40 46.86 6.95
N ALA A 84 13.74 45.60 7.18
CA ALA A 84 12.85 44.61 7.79
C ALA A 84 12.76 44.69 9.33
N LEU A 85 13.60 45.49 9.99
CA LEU A 85 13.76 45.49 11.45
C LEU A 85 12.86 46.46 12.24
N THR A 86 12.02 47.27 11.56
CA THR A 86 11.04 48.15 12.20
C THR A 86 9.61 47.95 11.70
N ALA A 87 9.28 46.75 11.22
CA ALA A 87 7.90 46.35 11.00
C ALA A 87 7.18 46.22 12.36
N ILE A 88 6.46 47.28 12.78
CA ILE A 88 5.64 47.26 13.99
C ILE A 88 4.60 46.14 13.84
N LYS A 89 4.78 45.06 14.62
CA LYS A 89 3.82 43.95 14.67
C LYS A 89 2.46 44.53 15.07
N PRO A 90 1.42 44.47 14.20
CA PRO A 90 0.15 45.11 14.49
C PRO A 90 -0.41 44.53 15.79
N LYS A 91 -0.83 45.42 16.71
CA LYS A 91 -1.42 45.01 17.98
C LYS A 91 -2.68 44.20 17.65
N ALA A 92 -2.64 42.88 17.88
CA ALA A 92 -3.76 42.01 17.63
C ALA A 92 -5.01 42.55 18.33
N ALA A 93 -6.11 42.63 17.61
CA ALA A 93 -7.40 42.97 18.20
C ALA A 93 -7.73 41.92 19.29
N PRO A 94 -8.33 42.31 20.42
CA PRO A 94 -8.79 41.34 21.41
C PRO A 94 -9.75 40.35 20.74
N VAL A 95 -9.47 39.06 20.84
CA VAL A 95 -10.36 38.05 20.27
C VAL A 95 -11.56 37.91 21.19
N GLU A 96 -12.77 38.01 20.65
CA GLU A 96 -13.98 37.88 21.45
C GLU A 96 -14.01 36.49 22.13
N PRO A 97 -14.11 36.45 23.48
CA PRO A 97 -14.11 35.21 24.23
C PRO A 97 -15.34 34.37 23.85
N LEU A 98 -15.20 33.04 23.95
CA LEU A 98 -16.31 32.14 23.65
C LEU A 98 -17.43 32.34 24.69
N VAL A 99 -18.54 32.93 24.24
CA VAL A 99 -19.77 32.98 25.02
C VAL A 99 -20.32 31.56 25.12
N LYS A 100 -20.57 31.09 26.35
CA LYS A 100 -21.23 29.81 26.59
C LYS A 100 -22.70 29.92 26.16
N PRO A 101 -23.20 29.08 25.24
CA PRO A 101 -24.58 29.15 24.77
C PRO A 101 -25.58 28.67 25.84
N ASP A 102 -26.87 28.85 25.55
CA ASP A 102 -27.96 28.41 26.41
C ASP A 102 -27.92 26.88 26.62
N PRO A 103 -28.05 26.36 27.86
CA PRO A 103 -28.07 24.91 28.13
C PRO A 103 -29.17 24.12 27.41
N SER A 104 -30.21 24.77 26.89
CA SER A 104 -31.29 24.13 26.12
C SER A 104 -30.93 23.86 24.65
N ASP A 105 -29.90 24.51 24.10
CA ASP A 105 -29.40 24.23 22.74
C ASP A 105 -28.26 23.20 22.79
N GLU A 106 -28.61 21.92 22.64
CA GLU A 106 -27.65 20.82 22.61
C GLU A 106 -26.62 20.90 21.47
N ASP A 107 -26.97 21.50 20.33
CA ASP A 107 -26.09 21.60 19.17
C ASP A 107 -25.06 22.71 19.37
N ALA A 108 -25.48 23.90 19.81
CA ALA A 108 -24.57 24.98 20.19
C ALA A 108 -23.68 24.59 21.38
N MET A 109 -24.23 23.91 22.41
CA MET A 109 -23.43 23.39 23.52
C MET A 109 -22.42 22.32 23.08
N ARG A 110 -22.76 21.47 22.10
CA ARG A 110 -21.80 20.51 21.51
C ARG A 110 -20.68 21.23 20.74
N ALA A 111 -21.00 22.21 19.90
CA ALA A 111 -20.01 23.00 19.17
C ALA A 111 -19.08 23.78 20.12
N TYR A 112 -19.64 24.42 21.17
CA TYR A 112 -18.86 25.08 22.23
C TYR A 112 -17.88 24.12 22.92
N ASN A 113 -18.34 22.92 23.30
CA ASN A 113 -17.49 21.93 23.95
C ASN A 113 -16.37 21.41 23.02
N LEU A 114 -16.63 21.26 21.72
CA LEU A 114 -15.60 20.90 20.74
C LEU A 114 -14.56 22.01 20.55
N GLN A 115 -14.98 23.29 20.50
CA GLN A 115 -14.06 24.43 20.48
C GLN A 115 -13.22 24.51 21.76
N MET A 116 -13.80 24.24 22.93
CA MET A 116 -13.04 24.14 24.18
C MET A 116 -12.02 22.98 24.17
N LEU A 117 -12.30 21.86 23.49
CA LEU A 117 -11.31 20.80 23.28
C LEU A 117 -10.19 21.20 22.29
N ARG A 118 -10.51 21.93 21.22
CA ARG A 118 -9.51 22.51 20.30
C ARG A 118 -8.55 23.45 21.05
N ILE A 119 -9.10 24.39 21.82
CA ILE A 119 -8.32 25.31 22.65
C ILE A 119 -7.50 24.55 23.70
N LYS A 120 -8.09 23.56 24.40
CA LYS A 120 -7.35 22.73 25.37
C LYS A 120 -6.15 22.04 24.72
N LEU A 121 -6.33 21.42 23.55
CA LEU A 121 -5.23 20.77 22.80
C LEU A 121 -4.11 21.76 22.44
N LEU A 122 -4.46 22.96 22.01
CA LEU A 122 -3.49 24.01 21.64
C LEU A 122 -2.72 24.54 22.85
N ARG A 123 -3.39 24.73 24.01
CA ARG A 123 -2.72 25.08 25.29
C ARG A 123 -1.77 23.97 25.73
N LEU A 124 -2.20 22.70 25.67
CA LEU A 124 -1.36 21.53 25.99
C LEU A 124 -0.13 21.43 25.07
N ALA A 125 -0.29 21.68 23.76
CA ALA A 125 0.82 21.70 22.81
C ALA A 125 1.81 22.84 23.13
N SER A 126 1.31 24.05 23.39
CA SER A 126 2.15 25.20 23.75
C SER A 126 2.96 24.96 25.03
N ARG A 127 2.41 24.24 26.02
CA ARG A 127 3.12 23.88 27.27
C ARG A 127 4.10 22.71 27.14
N LEU A 128 4.15 22.05 25.99
CA LEU A 128 5.15 21.05 25.62
C LEU A 128 6.17 21.60 24.60
N ASP A 129 6.24 22.93 24.46
CA ASP A 129 7.04 23.66 23.48
C ASP A 129 6.78 23.19 22.02
N GLN A 130 5.56 22.72 21.75
CA GLN A 130 5.14 22.25 20.42
C GLN A 130 4.39 23.33 19.65
N SER A 131 4.75 23.47 18.37
CA SER A 131 4.04 24.36 17.44
C SER A 131 2.55 23.97 17.31
N PRO A 132 1.63 24.96 17.24
CA PRO A 132 0.23 24.73 16.84
C PRO A 132 0.07 23.99 15.51
N ARG A 133 1.10 24.02 14.65
CA ARG A 133 1.17 23.31 13.35
C ARG A 133 1.96 21.99 13.41
N ASN A 134 2.20 21.43 14.60
CA ASN A 134 2.70 20.05 14.76
C ASN A 134 1.72 19.06 14.09
N THR A 135 2.25 18.05 13.41
CA THR A 135 1.45 17.10 12.61
C THR A 135 0.39 16.35 13.42
N VAL A 136 0.66 16.06 14.70
CA VAL A 136 -0.31 15.41 15.61
C VAL A 136 -1.47 16.36 15.94
N VAL A 137 -1.17 17.64 16.21
CA VAL A 137 -2.17 18.67 16.51
C VAL A 137 -3.08 18.88 15.30
N ALA A 138 -2.49 19.05 14.11
CA ALA A 138 -3.21 19.21 12.86
C ALA A 138 -4.10 17.98 12.55
N GLN A 139 -3.59 16.76 12.70
CA GLN A 139 -4.36 15.52 12.48
C GLN A 139 -5.55 15.38 13.44
N VAL A 140 -5.41 15.76 14.71
CA VAL A 140 -6.55 15.72 15.65
C VAL A 140 -7.56 16.81 15.33
N ILE A 141 -7.14 18.05 15.07
CA ILE A 141 -8.07 19.15 14.74
C ILE A 141 -8.86 18.84 13.46
N TYR A 142 -8.21 18.33 12.41
CA TYR A 142 -8.86 17.86 11.20
C TYR A 142 -9.90 16.75 11.48
N ARG A 143 -9.60 15.79 12.37
CA ARG A 143 -10.56 14.76 12.79
C ARG A 143 -11.75 15.33 13.56
N LEU A 144 -11.56 16.37 14.38
CA LEU A 144 -12.64 17.06 15.08
C LEU A 144 -13.55 17.80 14.08
N GLU A 145 -12.97 18.51 13.11
CA GLU A 145 -13.71 19.22 12.05
C GLU A 145 -14.49 18.26 11.15
N LEU A 146 -13.88 17.15 10.72
CA LEU A 146 -14.55 16.14 9.92
C LEU A 146 -15.73 15.51 10.68
N ALA A 147 -15.57 15.24 11.98
CA ALA A 147 -16.64 14.67 12.80
C ALA A 147 -17.78 15.66 13.09
N GLU A 148 -17.47 16.95 13.21
CA GLU A 148 -18.46 18.03 13.33
C GLU A 148 -19.26 18.21 12.02
N GLN A 149 -18.60 18.15 10.86
CA GLN A 149 -19.25 18.15 9.55
C GLN A 149 -20.16 16.92 9.35
N LEU A 150 -19.72 15.73 9.74
CA LEU A 150 -20.52 14.50 9.66
C LEU A 150 -21.79 14.57 10.53
N LYS A 151 -21.78 15.36 11.62
CA LYS A 151 -22.95 15.64 12.47
C LYS A 151 -23.87 16.71 11.88
N ALA A 152 -23.31 17.75 11.28
CA ALA A 152 -24.07 18.87 10.70
C ALA A 152 -24.83 18.51 9.41
N GLY A 153 -24.55 17.35 8.81
CA GLY A 153 -25.16 16.92 7.55
C GLY A 153 -24.46 17.49 6.31
N ARG A 154 -25.01 17.23 5.11
CA ARG A 154 -24.36 17.57 3.83
C ARG A 154 -24.42 19.07 3.46
N GLY A 155 -23.79 19.91 4.27
CA GLY A 155 -23.48 21.32 3.95
C GLY A 155 -22.21 21.44 3.09
N GLY A 156 -22.30 21.09 1.80
CA GLY A 156 -21.15 21.03 0.90
C GLY A 156 -20.44 22.37 0.65
N GLN A 157 -19.11 22.31 0.52
CA GLN A 157 -18.18 23.36 0.04
C GLN A 157 -18.09 24.69 0.82
N ARG A 158 -19.19 25.23 1.35
CA ARG A 158 -19.21 26.54 2.04
C ARG A 158 -18.51 26.56 3.41
N ALA A 159 -18.14 25.40 3.94
CA ALA A 159 -17.45 25.26 5.23
C ALA A 159 -15.92 25.46 5.15
N GLN A 160 -15.29 25.25 3.99
CA GLN A 160 -13.81 25.17 3.90
C GLN A 160 -13.12 26.48 4.32
N GLU A 161 -13.66 27.62 3.92
CA GLU A 161 -13.14 28.95 4.26
C GLU A 161 -13.46 29.36 5.71
N ALA A 162 -14.60 28.91 6.23
CA ALA A 162 -14.98 29.11 7.63
C ALA A 162 -14.06 28.30 8.59
N ASN A 163 -13.66 27.09 8.21
CA ASN A 163 -12.82 26.23 9.05
C ASN A 163 -11.42 26.82 9.31
N ASN A 164 -10.79 27.44 8.29
CA ASN A 164 -9.51 28.14 8.49
C ASN A 164 -9.62 29.26 9.54
N SER A 165 -10.70 30.06 9.49
CA SER A 165 -10.92 31.11 10.51
C SER A 165 -11.26 30.54 11.90
N SER A 166 -11.88 29.36 11.98
CA SER A 166 -12.07 28.61 13.24
C SER A 166 -10.73 28.15 13.84
N PHE A 167 -9.81 27.58 13.05
CA PHE A 167 -8.49 27.17 13.55
C PHE A 167 -7.67 28.36 14.06
N ASP A 168 -7.51 29.42 13.26
CA ASP A 168 -6.71 30.59 13.66
C ASP A 168 -7.35 31.31 14.87
N ARG A 169 -8.69 31.32 14.99
CA ARG A 169 -9.39 31.80 16.21
C ARG A 169 -9.07 30.93 17.42
N ALA A 170 -9.09 29.60 17.29
CA ALA A 170 -8.76 28.69 18.39
C ALA A 170 -7.29 28.83 18.83
N VAL A 171 -6.35 29.07 17.90
CA VAL A 171 -4.95 29.38 18.21
C VAL A 171 -4.85 30.70 18.98
N ALA A 172 -5.50 31.76 18.50
CA ALA A 172 -5.44 33.07 19.15
C ALA A 172 -6.08 33.07 20.55
N LEU A 173 -7.18 32.33 20.75
CA LEU A 173 -7.79 32.12 22.07
C LEU A 173 -6.91 31.29 23.02
N ALA A 174 -6.23 30.26 22.52
CA ALA A 174 -5.26 29.49 23.31
C ALA A 174 -4.04 30.35 23.70
N GLU A 175 -3.50 31.12 22.76
CA GLU A 175 -2.43 32.09 23.02
C GLU A 175 -2.84 33.15 24.04
N GLN A 176 -4.09 33.64 24.01
CA GLN A 176 -4.57 34.62 24.98
C GLN A 176 -4.72 33.98 26.37
N ALA A 177 -5.32 32.79 26.47
CA ALA A 177 -5.47 32.07 27.73
C ALA A 177 -4.12 31.72 28.40
N GLU A 178 -3.05 31.48 27.62
CA GLU A 178 -1.70 31.28 28.15
C GLU A 178 -0.95 32.59 28.46
N LYS A 179 -1.38 33.75 27.94
CA LYS A 179 -0.86 35.08 28.35
C LYS A 179 -1.51 35.56 29.64
N ASP A 180 -2.83 35.37 29.76
CA ASP A 180 -3.62 35.82 30.90
C ASP A 180 -3.39 34.88 32.11
N ASN A 181 -3.43 33.56 31.90
CA ASN A 181 -3.43 32.53 32.97
C ASN A 181 -2.25 31.55 32.86
N ALA A 182 -1.05 32.03 32.50
CA ALA A 182 0.17 31.23 32.26
C ALA A 182 0.52 30.22 33.37
N GLY A 183 0.27 30.58 34.65
CA GLY A 183 0.64 29.80 35.82
C GLY A 183 -0.42 28.82 36.34
N GLU A 184 -1.62 28.79 35.76
CA GLU A 184 -2.70 27.93 36.25
C GLU A 184 -2.59 26.48 35.76
N ASP A 185 -3.00 25.51 36.58
CA ASP A 185 -3.18 24.12 36.15
C ASP A 185 -4.34 24.02 35.14
N LEU A 186 -4.18 23.21 34.08
CA LEU A 186 -5.18 23.06 33.01
C LEU A 186 -6.38 22.16 33.38
N GLU A 187 -6.52 21.80 34.67
CA GLU A 187 -7.39 20.72 35.19
C GLU A 187 -7.31 19.40 34.39
N PHE A 188 -6.21 19.19 33.66
CA PHE A 188 -6.05 18.09 32.73
C PHE A 188 -5.27 16.94 33.37
N THR A 189 -6.01 15.93 33.82
CA THR A 189 -5.45 14.64 34.25
C THR A 189 -5.37 13.67 33.07
N CYS A 190 -4.27 12.93 32.92
CA CYS A 190 -4.10 11.86 31.93
C CYS A 190 -3.55 10.60 32.60
N THR A 191 -4.30 9.49 32.50
CA THR A 191 -3.98 8.19 33.08
C THR A 191 -3.46 7.25 32.02
N ILE A 192 -2.27 6.71 32.23
CA ILE A 192 -1.56 5.87 31.26
C ILE A 192 -1.24 4.52 31.90
N LEU A 193 -1.68 3.43 31.27
CA LEU A 193 -1.26 2.08 31.61
C LEU A 193 0.00 1.71 30.82
N LEU A 194 1.07 1.33 31.51
CA LEU A 194 2.31 0.88 30.90
C LEU A 194 2.29 -0.65 30.79
N LEU A 195 2.47 -1.22 29.60
CA LEU A 195 2.54 -2.67 29.36
C LEU A 195 3.77 -3.02 28.52
N GLY A 196 4.27 -4.25 28.61
CA GLY A 196 5.39 -4.72 27.79
C GLY A 196 6.29 -5.70 28.52
N LYS A 197 7.24 -6.28 27.78
CA LYS A 197 8.21 -7.28 28.26
C LYS A 197 9.04 -6.78 29.46
N SER A 198 9.76 -7.69 30.11
CA SER A 198 10.86 -7.30 31.00
C SER A 198 12.01 -6.65 30.20
N GLY A 199 12.83 -5.81 30.84
CA GLY A 199 14.01 -5.20 30.22
C GLY A 199 13.77 -4.16 29.10
N VAL A 200 12.54 -3.90 28.64
CA VAL A 200 12.25 -2.93 27.55
C VAL A 200 12.28 -1.45 27.98
N GLY A 201 12.65 -1.15 29.22
CA GLY A 201 12.85 0.23 29.68
C GLY A 201 11.59 1.01 30.07
N LYS A 202 10.48 0.36 30.46
CA LYS A 202 9.25 1.01 30.95
C LYS A 202 9.55 2.04 32.05
N SER A 203 10.15 1.60 33.15
CA SER A 203 10.51 2.42 34.31
C SER A 203 11.57 3.48 34.00
N ALA A 204 12.43 3.23 33.01
CA ALA A 204 13.39 4.22 32.51
C ALA A 204 12.70 5.35 31.71
N VAL A 205 11.62 5.06 30.97
CA VAL A 205 10.78 6.12 30.38
C VAL A 205 10.03 6.91 31.45
N ILE A 206 9.57 6.27 32.55
CA ILE A 206 8.98 6.99 33.69
C ILE A 206 9.98 8.01 34.25
N ASN A 207 11.22 7.60 34.53
CA ASN A 207 12.26 8.51 35.02
C ASN A 207 12.63 9.58 33.99
N SER A 208 12.61 9.27 32.69
CA SER A 208 12.79 10.28 31.63
C SER A 208 11.66 11.31 31.55
N LEU A 209 10.41 10.94 31.84
CA LEU A 209 9.25 11.84 31.75
C LEU A 209 8.99 12.61 33.05
N LEU A 210 9.23 11.99 34.21
CA LEU A 210 8.93 12.56 35.53
C LEU A 210 10.17 13.04 36.30
N GLY A 211 11.37 12.72 35.85
CA GLY A 211 12.63 12.96 36.56
C GLY A 211 13.13 11.71 37.30
N GLU A 212 14.45 11.65 37.51
CA GLU A 212 15.13 10.49 38.09
C GLU A 212 14.60 10.10 39.47
N GLY A 213 14.57 8.79 39.75
CA GLY A 213 14.07 8.24 41.02
C GLY A 213 12.54 8.19 41.15
N SER A 214 11.78 8.54 40.11
CA SER A 214 10.30 8.42 40.11
C SER A 214 9.82 6.97 40.06
N ALA A 215 10.62 6.06 39.48
CA ALA A 215 10.40 4.62 39.43
C ALA A 215 11.72 3.85 39.65
N PRO A 216 11.68 2.63 40.21
CA PRO A 216 12.87 1.78 40.32
C PRO A 216 13.31 1.38 38.90
N SER A 217 14.60 1.58 38.60
CA SER A 217 15.14 1.41 37.25
C SER A 217 16.64 1.13 37.34
N GLY A 218 17.04 -0.08 36.96
CA GLY A 218 18.43 -0.52 36.93
C GLY A 218 18.57 -1.82 36.14
N THR A 219 19.78 -2.38 36.10
CA THR A 219 20.10 -3.61 35.35
C THR A 219 20.03 -4.87 36.22
N SER A 220 19.64 -4.77 37.48
CA SER A 220 19.52 -5.90 38.42
C SER A 220 18.07 -6.30 38.64
N ASP A 221 17.82 -7.59 38.88
CA ASP A 221 16.53 -8.10 39.39
C ASP A 221 16.14 -7.50 40.75
N ALA A 222 17.09 -6.86 41.46
CA ALA A 222 16.79 -6.03 42.62
C ALA A 222 15.88 -4.85 42.25
N ASP A 223 16.15 -4.20 41.10
CA ASP A 223 15.59 -2.92 40.65
C ASP A 223 14.32 -3.07 39.81
N ALA A 224 13.91 -4.30 39.49
CA ALA A 224 12.71 -4.58 38.69
C ALA A 224 11.41 -4.25 39.45
N THR A 225 10.43 -3.64 38.77
CA THR A 225 9.08 -3.42 39.29
C THR A 225 8.40 -4.76 39.65
N LYS A 226 8.15 -5.01 40.94
CA LYS A 226 7.63 -6.29 41.47
C LYS A 226 6.12 -6.32 41.74
N LYS A 227 5.44 -5.17 41.69
CA LYS A 227 3.99 -5.01 41.87
C LYS A 227 3.49 -3.88 40.98
N VAL A 228 2.20 -3.91 40.62
CA VAL A 228 1.55 -2.79 39.92
C VAL A 228 1.46 -1.59 40.87
N THR A 229 1.85 -0.41 40.40
CA THR A 229 1.88 0.83 41.19
C THR A 229 1.35 2.02 40.40
N LEU A 230 0.87 3.05 41.10
CA LEU A 230 0.49 4.33 40.52
C LEU A 230 1.51 5.39 40.91
N ILE A 231 2.04 6.09 39.91
CA ILE A 231 2.94 7.23 40.08
C ILE A 231 2.21 8.45 39.51
N GLU A 232 1.91 9.42 40.38
CA GLU A 232 1.18 10.64 40.02
C GLU A 232 2.07 11.87 40.21
N LYS A 233 2.17 12.72 39.19
CA LYS A 233 3.00 13.94 39.23
C LYS A 233 2.44 15.03 38.31
N LYS A 234 2.55 16.29 38.73
CA LYS A 234 2.26 17.44 37.87
C LYS A 234 3.44 17.74 36.94
N VAL A 235 3.14 17.94 35.66
CA VAL A 235 4.08 18.17 34.55
C VAL A 235 3.49 19.28 33.68
N HIS A 236 4.18 20.42 33.55
CA HIS A 236 3.70 21.67 32.90
C HIS A 236 2.22 22.05 33.19
N GLY A 237 1.76 21.91 34.45
CA GLY A 237 0.38 22.22 34.86
C GLY A 237 -0.68 21.19 34.45
N MET A 238 -0.26 19.96 34.16
CA MET A 238 -1.10 18.80 33.86
C MET A 238 -0.80 17.67 34.85
N THR A 239 -1.79 16.89 35.26
CA THR A 239 -1.60 15.76 36.19
C THR A 239 -1.37 14.47 35.41
N LEU A 240 -0.12 13.98 35.38
CA LEU A 240 0.23 12.71 34.74
C LEU A 240 0.13 11.57 35.75
N ARG A 241 -0.63 10.52 35.40
CA ARG A 241 -0.86 9.33 36.24
C ARG A 241 -0.38 8.08 35.51
N LEU A 242 0.79 7.57 35.89
CA LEU A 242 1.41 6.41 35.26
C LEU A 242 1.16 5.16 36.11
N ILE A 243 0.48 4.17 35.54
CA ILE A 243 0.31 2.84 36.14
C ILE A 243 1.45 1.96 35.64
N ASP A 244 2.51 1.81 36.44
CA ASP A 244 3.63 0.92 36.10
C ASP A 244 3.28 -0.53 36.44
N THR A 245 3.74 -1.46 35.59
CA THR A 245 3.52 -2.89 35.76
C THR A 245 4.84 -3.67 35.70
N PRO A 246 4.95 -4.79 36.43
CA PRO A 246 6.05 -5.73 36.26
C PRO A 246 6.34 -6.13 34.81
N GLY A 247 7.57 -6.57 34.56
CA GLY A 247 7.99 -7.12 33.28
C GLY A 247 7.22 -8.40 32.94
N LEU A 248 6.57 -8.44 31.77
CA LEU A 248 6.01 -9.68 31.25
C LEU A 248 7.12 -10.51 30.58
N GLN A 249 7.02 -11.84 30.64
CA GLN A 249 7.98 -12.74 30.00
C GLN A 249 7.45 -13.26 28.66
N ALA A 250 8.35 -13.47 27.69
CA ALA A 250 7.99 -13.94 26.35
C ALA A 250 7.81 -15.47 26.25
N SER A 251 8.26 -16.25 27.24
CA SER A 251 8.16 -17.72 27.20
C SER A 251 6.72 -18.20 27.39
N ALA A 252 6.32 -19.20 26.60
CA ALA A 252 5.04 -19.89 26.79
C ALA A 252 4.95 -20.63 28.15
N ALA A 253 6.07 -20.92 28.80
CA ALA A 253 6.08 -21.47 30.17
C ALA A 253 5.56 -20.46 31.20
N ASP A 254 5.78 -19.16 30.98
CA ASP A 254 5.50 -18.08 31.93
C ASP A 254 4.06 -17.55 31.85
N ILE A 255 3.19 -18.20 31.07
CA ILE A 255 1.76 -17.84 30.95
C ILE A 255 1.10 -17.69 32.34
N ARG A 256 1.46 -18.51 33.32
CA ARG A 256 0.95 -18.39 34.71
C ARG A 256 1.43 -17.11 35.40
N TYR A 257 2.71 -16.77 35.30
CA TYR A 257 3.31 -15.55 35.87
C TYR A 257 2.70 -14.29 35.24
N ASN A 258 2.68 -14.25 33.89
CA ASN A 258 2.04 -13.20 33.11
C ASN A 258 0.55 -13.03 33.46
N SER A 259 -0.18 -14.14 33.67
CA SER A 259 -1.60 -14.11 34.05
C SER A 259 -1.83 -13.42 35.38
N THR A 260 -0.97 -13.66 36.39
CA THR A 260 -1.07 -13.00 37.69
C THR A 260 -0.87 -11.49 37.55
N ILE A 261 0.21 -11.07 36.89
CA ILE A 261 0.54 -9.63 36.68
C ILE A 261 -0.59 -8.91 35.95
N MET A 262 -1.10 -9.48 34.85
CA MET A 262 -2.15 -8.83 34.07
C MET A 262 -3.52 -8.85 34.77
N ASN A 263 -3.81 -9.85 35.61
CA ASN A 263 -5.01 -9.82 36.46
C ASN A 263 -4.92 -8.77 37.57
N ASP A 264 -3.74 -8.58 38.18
CA ASP A 264 -3.52 -7.53 39.18
C ASP A 264 -3.58 -6.13 38.54
N ALA A 265 -2.99 -5.95 37.36
CA ALA A 265 -3.14 -4.73 36.57
C ALA A 265 -4.62 -4.48 36.20
N LYS A 266 -5.35 -5.51 35.77
CA LYS A 266 -6.80 -5.44 35.47
C LYS A 266 -7.66 -5.15 36.71
N ARG A 267 -7.23 -5.56 37.91
CA ARG A 267 -7.87 -5.13 39.17
C ARG A 267 -7.59 -3.65 39.43
N PHE A 268 -6.34 -3.22 39.25
CA PHE A 268 -5.91 -1.85 39.47
C PHE A 268 -6.62 -0.85 38.54
N THR A 269 -6.81 -1.19 37.26
CA THR A 269 -7.51 -0.36 36.29
C THR A 269 -9.02 -0.18 36.54
N LYS A 270 -9.62 -0.94 37.46
CA LYS A 270 -11.02 -0.69 37.89
C LYS A 270 -11.14 0.57 38.74
N SER A 271 -10.18 0.81 39.64
CA SER A 271 -10.12 2.03 40.45
C SER A 271 -9.45 3.18 39.71
N ASN A 272 -8.46 2.86 38.87
CA ASN A 272 -7.69 3.83 38.09
C ASN A 272 -7.88 3.56 36.59
N LYS A 273 -9.04 3.96 36.04
CA LYS A 273 -9.34 3.78 34.62
C LYS A 273 -8.26 4.46 33.76
N PRO A 274 -7.55 3.74 32.88
CA PRO A 274 -6.60 4.35 31.95
C PRO A 274 -7.34 5.07 30.82
N ASP A 275 -6.79 6.21 30.41
CA ASP A 275 -7.19 6.93 29.20
C ASP A 275 -6.42 6.41 27.98
N ILE A 276 -5.14 6.07 28.20
CA ILE A 276 -4.15 5.62 27.19
C ILE A 276 -3.46 4.35 27.68
N VAL A 277 -3.05 3.50 26.73
CA VAL A 277 -2.13 2.37 26.97
C VAL A 277 -0.83 2.63 26.21
N LEU A 278 0.31 2.46 26.86
CA LEU A 278 1.62 2.42 26.20
C LEU A 278 2.11 0.98 26.19
N TYR A 279 2.21 0.38 25.01
CA TYR A 279 2.85 -0.92 24.83
C TYR A 279 4.32 -0.71 24.47
N PHE A 280 5.23 -1.11 25.36
CA PHE A 280 6.66 -0.94 25.19
C PHE A 280 7.30 -2.17 24.57
N ASP A 281 8.09 -1.93 23.54
CA ASP A 281 9.08 -2.86 23.02
C ASP A 281 10.40 -2.12 22.72
N ARG A 282 11.42 -2.82 22.23
CA ARG A 282 12.72 -2.26 21.87
C ARG A 282 12.91 -2.19 20.35
N LEU A 283 13.48 -1.08 19.88
CA LEU A 283 13.90 -0.93 18.48
C LEU A 283 15.04 -1.90 18.15
N ASP A 284 16.04 -1.99 19.03
CA ASP A 284 17.29 -2.77 18.88
C ASP A 284 17.14 -4.30 19.00
N ILE A 285 15.91 -4.81 18.93
CA ILE A 285 15.62 -6.24 18.85
C ILE A 285 15.71 -6.72 17.39
N PRO A 286 16.43 -7.82 17.09
CA PRO A 286 16.45 -8.41 15.74
C PRO A 286 15.08 -8.96 15.33
N SER A 287 14.73 -8.81 14.05
CA SER A 287 13.44 -9.22 13.43
C SER A 287 13.11 -10.72 13.46
N ARG A 288 13.85 -11.53 14.22
CA ARG A 288 13.66 -12.97 14.38
C ARG A 288 12.86 -13.35 15.64
N SER A 289 12.69 -12.45 16.62
CA SER A 289 12.05 -12.79 17.90
C SER A 289 10.54 -12.56 17.95
N ASP A 290 9.98 -11.69 17.10
CA ASP A 290 8.60 -11.18 17.24
C ASP A 290 7.52 -12.28 17.09
N ALA A 291 7.91 -13.44 16.54
CA ALA A 291 7.10 -14.66 16.54
C ALA A 291 6.76 -15.16 17.96
N ALA A 292 7.67 -14.99 18.93
CA ALA A 292 7.48 -15.38 20.32
C ALA A 292 6.62 -14.38 21.12
N ASP A 293 6.38 -13.19 20.58
CA ASP A 293 5.55 -12.16 21.23
C ASP A 293 4.04 -12.36 20.97
N LEU A 294 3.66 -13.08 19.91
CA LEU A 294 2.25 -13.31 19.56
C LEU A 294 1.43 -14.00 20.68
N PRO A 295 1.93 -15.05 21.38
CA PRO A 295 1.23 -15.62 22.54
C PRO A 295 1.05 -14.61 23.68
N LEU A 296 2.08 -13.82 23.99
CA LEU A 296 2.05 -12.79 25.03
C LEU A 296 1.03 -11.68 24.71
N LEU A 297 1.04 -11.20 23.47
CA LEU A 297 0.09 -10.20 22.99
C LEU A 297 -1.35 -10.74 22.99
N LYS A 298 -1.58 -11.99 22.58
CA LYS A 298 -2.88 -12.66 22.70
C LYS A 298 -3.34 -12.78 24.16
N GLN A 299 -2.41 -12.94 25.10
CA GLN A 299 -2.68 -13.00 26.54
C GLN A 299 -3.04 -11.61 27.14
N ILE A 300 -2.47 -10.53 26.59
CA ILE A 300 -2.91 -9.14 26.88
C ILE A 300 -4.34 -8.95 26.36
N THR A 301 -4.63 -9.32 25.10
CA THR A 301 -5.97 -9.24 24.51
C THR A 301 -7.01 -10.03 25.30
N SER A 302 -6.71 -11.27 25.72
CA SER A 302 -7.66 -12.08 26.49
C SER A 302 -7.87 -11.55 27.91
N THR A 303 -6.85 -10.92 28.51
CA THR A 303 -6.98 -10.34 29.85
C THR A 303 -7.75 -9.02 29.82
N PHE A 304 -7.37 -8.04 29.01
CA PHE A 304 -7.99 -6.71 29.02
C PHE A 304 -9.18 -6.56 28.05
N GLY A 305 -9.32 -7.46 27.07
CA GLY A 305 -10.25 -7.35 25.95
C GLY A 305 -9.67 -6.55 24.79
N GLN A 306 -10.14 -6.81 23.56
CA GLN A 306 -9.65 -6.19 22.32
C GLN A 306 -9.59 -4.64 22.38
N ALA A 307 -10.54 -4.03 23.10
CA ALA A 307 -10.62 -2.58 23.26
C ALA A 307 -9.41 -1.93 23.95
N VAL A 308 -8.55 -2.71 24.64
CA VAL A 308 -7.26 -2.23 25.17
C VAL A 308 -6.37 -1.62 24.09
N TRP A 309 -6.50 -2.10 22.85
CA TRP A 309 -5.66 -1.69 21.74
C TRP A 309 -6.15 -0.43 21.00
N PHE A 310 -7.40 -0.01 21.14
CA PHE A 310 -7.91 1.18 20.41
C PHE A 310 -7.23 2.49 20.87
N ASN A 311 -6.92 2.59 22.16
CA ASN A 311 -6.18 3.71 22.75
C ASN A 311 -4.72 3.33 23.09
N ALA A 312 -4.17 2.33 22.41
CA ALA A 312 -2.78 1.92 22.60
C ALA A 312 -1.81 2.64 21.63
N ILE A 313 -0.70 3.11 22.18
CA ILE A 313 0.45 3.65 21.45
C ILE A 313 1.60 2.65 21.64
N VAL A 314 2.29 2.30 20.55
CA VAL A 314 3.51 1.48 20.63
C VAL A 314 4.68 2.39 20.93
N VAL A 315 5.47 2.08 21.96
CA VAL A 315 6.68 2.83 22.32
C VAL A 315 7.89 1.95 22.07
N LEU A 316 8.69 2.31 21.06
CA LEU A 316 9.97 1.64 20.78
C LEU A 316 11.09 2.38 21.53
N THR A 317 11.64 1.73 22.56
CA THR A 317 12.81 2.23 23.29
C THR A 317 14.11 1.86 22.58
N HIS A 318 15.26 2.33 23.08
CA HIS A 318 16.57 2.20 22.42
C HIS A 318 16.58 2.89 21.04
N ALA A 319 15.83 3.99 20.91
CA ALA A 319 15.60 4.65 19.62
C ALA A 319 16.85 5.35 19.03
N SER A 320 17.97 5.44 19.75
CA SER A 320 19.27 5.87 19.19
C SER A 320 20.20 4.72 18.82
N ALA A 321 19.71 3.48 18.78
CA ALA A 321 20.46 2.35 18.26
C ALA A 321 20.88 2.56 16.81
N ALA A 322 22.09 2.10 16.47
CA ALA A 322 22.54 2.05 15.09
C ALA A 322 21.67 1.05 14.30
N PRO A 323 21.22 1.39 13.08
CA PRO A 323 20.58 0.42 12.20
C PRO A 323 21.52 -0.76 11.90
N PRO A 324 21.00 -1.99 11.82
CA PRO A 324 21.81 -3.14 11.41
C PRO A 324 22.20 -3.03 9.93
N ASP A 325 23.25 -3.74 9.55
CA ASP A 325 23.59 -3.93 8.14
C ASP A 325 22.50 -4.76 7.44
N GLY A 326 22.15 -4.37 6.22
CA GLY A 326 21.22 -5.10 5.36
C GLY A 326 21.83 -6.39 4.80
N ALA A 327 21.01 -7.23 4.19
CA ALA A 327 21.42 -8.53 3.64
C ALA A 327 22.52 -8.45 2.54
N ASN A 328 22.78 -7.26 2.01
CA ASN A 328 23.84 -6.94 1.04
C ASN A 328 25.08 -6.30 1.68
N GLY A 329 25.21 -6.27 3.01
CA GLY A 329 26.30 -5.62 3.72
C GLY A 329 26.31 -4.09 3.61
N GLN A 330 25.18 -3.47 3.26
CA GLN A 330 25.01 -2.01 3.28
C GLN A 330 24.12 -1.60 4.45
N PRO A 331 24.47 -0.55 5.22
CA PRO A 331 23.66 -0.12 6.37
C PRO A 331 22.28 0.36 5.91
N ILE A 332 21.21 -0.15 6.51
CA ILE A 332 19.85 0.33 6.21
C ILE A 332 19.65 1.73 6.79
N SER A 333 18.81 2.56 6.15
CA SER A 333 18.53 3.89 6.69
C SER A 333 17.78 3.79 8.02
N TYR A 334 18.03 4.74 8.92
CA TYR A 334 17.37 4.79 10.23
C TYR A 334 15.83 4.82 10.11
N GLU A 335 15.31 5.53 9.11
CA GLU A 335 13.87 5.59 8.82
C GLU A 335 13.32 4.24 8.35
N MET A 336 14.05 3.52 7.49
CA MET A 336 13.67 2.17 7.05
C MET A 336 13.68 1.19 8.22
N TYR A 337 14.69 1.27 9.09
CA TYR A 337 14.80 0.43 10.28
C TYR A 337 13.63 0.65 11.26
N VAL A 338 13.34 1.91 11.58
CA VAL A 338 12.17 2.29 12.39
C VAL A 338 10.87 1.81 11.73
N ALA A 339 10.70 2.00 10.42
CA ALA A 339 9.51 1.58 9.70
C ALA A 339 9.31 0.06 9.74
N GLN A 340 10.36 -0.73 9.52
CA GLN A 340 10.32 -2.19 9.57
C GLN A 340 9.95 -2.71 10.97
N ARG A 341 10.65 -2.28 12.02
CA ARG A 341 10.35 -2.68 13.41
C ARG A 341 8.94 -2.24 13.83
N SER A 342 8.53 -1.03 13.45
CA SER A 342 7.17 -0.52 13.68
C SER A 342 6.11 -1.39 13.00
N HIS A 343 6.32 -1.76 11.73
CA HIS A 343 5.37 -2.57 10.97
C HIS A 343 5.18 -3.95 11.59
N ILE A 344 6.28 -4.62 11.97
CA ILE A 344 6.26 -5.95 12.59
C ILE A 344 5.48 -5.91 13.91
N VAL A 345 5.83 -5.01 14.83
CA VAL A 345 5.13 -4.92 16.14
C VAL A 345 3.65 -4.58 15.96
N GLN A 346 3.30 -3.67 15.05
CA GLN A 346 1.90 -3.40 14.71
C GLN A 346 1.19 -4.63 14.12
N GLN A 347 1.83 -5.40 13.25
CA GLN A 347 1.26 -6.60 12.62
C GLN A 347 0.99 -7.69 13.66
N THR A 348 1.93 -7.95 14.57
CA THR A 348 1.73 -8.93 15.66
C THR A 348 0.61 -8.46 16.61
N ILE A 349 0.48 -7.15 16.86
CA ILE A 349 -0.65 -6.58 17.62
C ILE A 349 -1.98 -6.76 16.87
N ARG A 350 -2.07 -6.53 15.56
CA ARG A 350 -3.27 -6.80 14.74
C ARG A 350 -3.69 -8.28 14.85
N GLN A 351 -2.74 -9.20 14.67
CA GLN A 351 -2.95 -10.65 14.79
C GLN A 351 -3.36 -11.07 16.22
N ALA A 352 -2.87 -10.37 17.25
CA ALA A 352 -3.22 -10.63 18.64
C ALA A 352 -4.55 -10.02 19.06
N ALA A 353 -4.97 -8.91 18.44
CA ALA A 353 -6.25 -8.25 18.67
C ALA A 353 -7.39 -8.91 17.88
N GLY A 354 -7.10 -9.43 16.67
CA GLY A 354 -8.11 -9.95 15.75
C GLY A 354 -8.79 -8.87 14.88
N ASP A 355 -8.21 -7.67 14.79
CA ASP A 355 -8.68 -6.61 13.88
C ASP A 355 -7.52 -6.10 13.02
N MET A 356 -7.54 -6.45 11.73
CA MET A 356 -6.51 -6.06 10.77
C MET A 356 -6.54 -4.56 10.39
N ARG A 357 -7.60 -3.84 10.75
CA ARG A 357 -7.75 -2.39 10.50
C ARG A 357 -7.07 -1.54 11.58
N LEU A 358 -6.61 -2.18 12.67
CA LEU A 358 -5.99 -1.52 13.80
C LEU A 358 -4.65 -0.87 13.40
N MET A 359 -4.53 0.45 13.62
CA MET A 359 -3.37 1.26 13.29
C MET A 359 -2.88 2.00 14.54
N ASN A 360 -2.16 1.30 15.41
CA ASN A 360 -1.56 1.91 16.60
C ASN A 360 -0.47 2.92 16.21
N PRO A 361 -0.53 4.18 16.66
CA PRO A 361 0.56 5.12 16.47
C PRO A 361 1.82 4.62 17.18
N VAL A 362 2.99 4.93 16.60
CA VAL A 362 4.29 4.56 17.17
C VAL A 362 4.98 5.82 17.67
N ALA A 363 5.52 5.74 18.88
CA ALA A 363 6.41 6.71 19.47
C ALA A 363 7.79 6.07 19.66
N LEU A 364 8.84 6.88 19.56
CA LEU A 364 10.22 6.49 19.80
C LEU A 364 10.68 7.07 21.14
N ALA A 365 11.55 6.37 21.86
CA ALA A 365 12.09 6.85 23.14
C ALA A 365 13.57 6.48 23.32
N GLU A 366 14.37 7.41 23.87
CA GLU A 366 15.76 7.15 24.24
C GLU A 366 16.09 7.56 25.68
N ASN A 367 16.35 6.54 26.49
CA ASN A 367 16.64 6.65 27.91
C ASN A 367 18.14 6.70 28.24
N HIS A 368 19.00 6.26 27.33
CA HIS A 368 20.44 6.22 27.56
C HIS A 368 21.00 7.61 27.97
N PRO A 369 21.88 7.71 28.98
CA PRO A 369 22.41 9.00 29.44
C PRO A 369 23.16 9.78 28.36
N MET A 370 23.83 9.10 27.43
CA MET A 370 24.54 9.71 26.29
C MET A 370 23.62 9.92 25.07
N CYS A 371 22.30 10.00 25.25
CA CYS A 371 21.38 10.44 24.21
C CYS A 371 21.77 11.84 23.73
N ARG A 372 21.76 12.08 22.40
CA ARG A 372 22.12 13.37 21.81
C ARG A 372 21.18 14.47 22.33
N THR A 373 21.70 15.67 22.52
CA THR A 373 20.89 16.82 22.97
C THR A 373 20.94 17.98 21.99
N ASN A 374 19.88 18.80 21.97
CA ASN A 374 19.87 20.07 21.26
C ASN A 374 20.55 21.18 22.10
N ARG A 375 20.62 22.40 21.57
CA ARG A 375 21.21 23.57 22.25
C ARG A 375 20.47 23.98 23.54
N VAL A 376 19.26 23.48 23.77
CA VAL A 376 18.42 23.73 24.96
C VAL A 376 18.60 22.61 26.01
N GLY A 377 19.31 21.52 25.67
CA GLY A 377 19.56 20.37 26.54
C GLY A 377 18.51 19.25 26.42
N GLU A 378 17.52 19.38 25.55
CA GLU A 378 16.50 18.36 25.33
C GLU A 378 17.06 17.15 24.56
N ARG A 379 16.53 15.94 24.83
CA ARG A 379 16.98 14.70 24.18
C ARG A 379 16.39 14.52 22.78
N VAL A 380 17.28 14.36 21.79
CA VAL A 380 16.98 14.31 20.35
C VAL A 380 17.36 12.95 19.77
N LEU A 381 16.48 12.39 18.95
CA LEU A 381 16.68 11.13 18.24
C LEU A 381 17.47 11.31 16.92
N PRO A 382 17.96 10.23 16.28
CA PRO A 382 18.69 10.32 15.01
C PRO A 382 17.96 11.01 13.86
N ASN A 383 16.61 11.01 13.86
CA ASN A 383 15.77 11.75 12.91
C ASN A 383 15.56 13.24 13.27
N GLY A 384 16.24 13.78 14.28
CA GLY A 384 16.10 15.16 14.73
C GLY A 384 14.91 15.42 15.66
N GLN A 385 14.13 14.40 16.02
CA GLN A 385 12.91 14.56 16.82
C GLN A 385 13.20 14.63 18.34
N VAL A 386 12.59 15.60 19.03
CA VAL A 386 12.63 15.68 20.50
C VAL A 386 11.55 14.77 21.08
N TRP A 387 11.96 13.66 21.70
CA TRP A 387 11.04 12.53 21.91
C TRP A 387 10.09 12.69 23.10
N ARG A 388 10.52 13.34 24.18
CA ARG A 388 9.74 13.51 25.42
C ARG A 388 8.45 14.32 25.21
N PRO A 389 8.48 15.56 24.67
CA PRO A 389 7.26 16.31 24.41
C PRO A 389 6.39 15.66 23.34
N GLN A 390 6.97 14.99 22.33
CA GLN A 390 6.21 14.24 21.32
C GLN A 390 5.41 13.08 21.95
N LEU A 391 6.00 12.28 22.84
CA LEU A 391 5.31 11.17 23.50
C LEU A 391 4.16 11.68 24.38
N LEU A 392 4.39 12.75 25.14
CA LEU A 392 3.34 13.39 25.95
C LEU A 392 2.22 13.97 25.05
N LEU A 393 2.57 14.67 23.98
CA LEU A 393 1.61 15.21 23.01
C LEU A 393 0.75 14.11 22.41
N LEU A 394 1.34 12.99 21.98
CA LEU A 394 0.59 11.84 21.44
C LEU A 394 -0.42 11.30 22.47
N CYS A 395 -0.02 11.10 23.73
CA CYS A 395 -0.92 10.67 24.80
C CYS A 395 -2.08 11.65 25.03
N PHE A 396 -1.78 12.96 25.11
CA PHE A 396 -2.78 13.99 25.41
C PHE A 396 -3.73 14.23 24.23
N ALA A 397 -3.20 14.20 23.01
CA ALA A 397 -3.95 14.25 21.76
C ALA A 397 -4.93 13.06 21.63
N SER A 398 -4.47 11.84 21.92
CA SER A 398 -5.34 10.65 21.94
C SER A 398 -6.40 10.70 23.04
N LYS A 399 -6.09 11.29 24.21
CA LYS A 399 -7.09 11.51 25.27
C LYS A 399 -8.15 12.53 24.85
N ILE A 400 -7.76 13.67 24.28
CA ILE A 400 -8.70 14.68 23.76
C ILE A 400 -9.56 14.12 22.62
N LEU A 401 -8.97 13.32 21.71
CA LEU A 401 -9.75 12.65 20.67
C LEU A 401 -10.76 11.64 21.27
N THR A 402 -10.44 11.01 22.40
CA THR A 402 -11.37 10.15 23.14
C THR A 402 -12.49 10.96 23.80
N GLU A 403 -12.16 12.08 24.47
CA GLU A 403 -13.15 13.03 25.03
C GLU A 403 -14.12 13.49 23.93
N ALA A 404 -13.60 13.94 22.78
CA ALA A 404 -14.41 14.37 21.64
C ALA A 404 -15.29 13.25 21.07
N ASN A 405 -14.74 12.04 20.88
CA ASN A 405 -15.51 10.89 20.39
C ASN A 405 -16.69 10.51 21.30
N THR A 406 -16.60 10.81 22.61
CA THR A 406 -17.74 10.65 23.52
C THR A 406 -18.75 11.79 23.40
N LEU A 407 -18.33 13.06 23.32
CA LEU A 407 -19.23 14.20 23.04
C LEU A 407 -19.99 14.05 21.72
N LEU A 408 -19.34 13.47 20.71
CA LEU A 408 -19.90 13.21 19.39
C LEU A 408 -20.74 11.92 19.35
N ASN A 409 -20.83 11.12 20.42
CA ASN A 409 -21.53 9.83 20.48
C ASN A 409 -21.12 8.79 19.41
N LEU A 410 -20.02 9.00 18.68
CA LEU A 410 -19.57 8.12 17.60
C LEU A 410 -19.26 6.69 18.10
N GLN A 411 -18.73 6.59 19.32
CA GLN A 411 -18.53 5.30 19.99
C GLN A 411 -19.85 4.58 20.28
N ALA A 412 -20.96 5.29 20.51
CA ALA A 412 -22.26 4.68 20.76
C ALA A 412 -22.90 4.13 19.48
N GLU A 413 -22.62 4.71 18.31
CA GLU A 413 -23.07 4.18 17.02
C GLU A 413 -22.21 3.00 16.56
N GLN A 414 -20.88 3.10 16.71
CA GLN A 414 -19.97 1.96 16.52
C GLN A 414 -20.28 0.81 17.49
N GLN A 415 -20.63 1.10 18.75
CA GLN A 415 -21.07 0.08 19.70
C GLN A 415 -22.49 -0.42 19.43
N LYS A 416 -23.42 0.37 18.87
CA LYS A 416 -24.73 -0.18 18.43
C LYS A 416 -24.55 -1.18 17.29
N GLN A 417 -23.62 -0.94 16.36
CA GLN A 417 -23.24 -1.92 15.34
C GLN A 417 -22.55 -3.16 15.95
N GLY A 418 -21.79 -3.01 17.04
CA GLY A 418 -21.12 -4.12 17.74
C GLY A 418 -21.97 -4.88 18.78
N ALA A 419 -23.02 -4.26 19.35
CA ALA A 419 -23.74 -4.77 20.53
C ALA A 419 -25.00 -5.57 20.21
N GLY A 420 -25.51 -5.52 18.97
CA GLY A 420 -26.52 -6.47 18.48
C GLY A 420 -26.01 -7.91 18.43
N GLY A 421 -24.69 -8.12 18.37
CA GLY A 421 -24.04 -9.42 18.24
C GLY A 421 -23.89 -10.23 19.53
N ARG A 422 -24.93 -10.32 20.37
CA ARG A 422 -24.91 -11.11 21.62
C ARG A 422 -26.10 -12.06 21.77
N GLY A 423 -26.36 -12.86 20.73
CA GLY A 423 -27.26 -14.02 20.80
C GLY A 423 -27.86 -14.43 19.46
N GLY A 424 -27.09 -15.11 18.61
CA GLY A 424 -27.63 -15.73 17.39
C GLY A 424 -26.61 -16.01 16.28
N MET A 425 -26.36 -17.29 16.03
CA MET A 425 -25.74 -17.91 14.84
C MET A 425 -24.30 -17.51 14.43
N PRO A 426 -23.53 -18.43 13.80
CA PRO A 426 -22.26 -18.09 13.15
C PRO A 426 -22.53 -17.39 11.81
N GLY A 427 -22.29 -16.07 11.76
CA GLY A 427 -22.63 -15.29 10.58
C GLY A 427 -22.39 -13.78 10.70
N GLN A 428 -21.24 -13.36 11.26
CA GLN A 428 -20.81 -11.97 11.04
C GLN A 428 -20.47 -11.80 9.56
N GLN A 429 -21.39 -11.18 8.80
CA GLN A 429 -21.17 -10.86 7.39
C GLN A 429 -20.04 -9.83 7.29
N LYS A 430 -18.83 -10.34 7.07
CA LYS A 430 -17.67 -9.57 6.67
C LYS A 430 -17.98 -8.94 5.31
N VAL A 431 -17.90 -7.62 5.22
CA VAL A 431 -17.98 -6.93 3.93
C VAL A 431 -16.82 -7.45 3.06
N PRO A 432 -17.06 -8.04 1.89
CA PRO A 432 -15.99 -8.56 1.04
C PRO A 432 -15.05 -7.43 0.63
N PRO A 433 -13.76 -7.71 0.36
CA PRO A 433 -12.80 -6.70 -0.04
C PRO A 433 -13.04 -6.27 -1.49
N LEU A 434 -14.12 -5.51 -1.73
CA LEU A 434 -14.57 -5.06 -3.05
C LEU A 434 -13.44 -4.38 -3.87
N PRO A 435 -12.58 -3.50 -3.30
CA PRO A 435 -11.39 -3.00 -3.99
C PRO A 435 -10.45 -4.09 -4.55
N PHE A 436 -10.26 -5.18 -3.81
CA PHE A 436 -9.40 -6.30 -4.21
C PHE A 436 -10.03 -7.12 -5.34
N LEU A 437 -11.29 -7.53 -5.17
CA LEU A 437 -12.04 -8.27 -6.20
C LEU A 437 -12.11 -7.49 -7.52
N LEU A 438 -12.39 -6.19 -7.44
CA LEU A 438 -12.40 -5.26 -8.56
C LEU A 438 -11.03 -5.10 -9.23
N SER A 439 -9.93 -5.15 -8.47
CA SER A 439 -8.58 -5.12 -9.05
C SER A 439 -8.20 -6.41 -9.79
N SER A 440 -8.60 -7.59 -9.28
CA SER A 440 -8.39 -8.87 -9.98
C SER A 440 -9.24 -8.96 -11.26
N LEU A 441 -10.46 -8.41 -11.24
CA LEU A 441 -11.33 -8.30 -12.41
C LEU A 441 -10.76 -7.35 -13.49
N ILE A 442 -10.35 -6.13 -13.12
CA ILE A 442 -9.89 -5.13 -14.09
C ILE A 442 -8.56 -5.52 -14.75
N THR A 443 -7.69 -6.24 -14.04
CA THR A 443 -6.44 -6.79 -14.60
C THR A 443 -6.74 -7.65 -15.83
N THR A 444 -6.20 -7.30 -17.01
CA THR A 444 -6.40 -8.12 -18.21
C THR A 444 -5.49 -9.33 -18.23
N ARG A 445 -6.03 -10.47 -18.68
CA ARG A 445 -5.31 -11.73 -18.89
C ARG A 445 -5.33 -12.07 -20.38
N LYS A 446 -4.32 -12.79 -20.89
CA LYS A 446 -4.30 -13.25 -22.29
C LYS A 446 -5.18 -14.50 -22.45
N PRO A 447 -5.88 -14.71 -23.58
CA PRO A 447 -6.48 -16.01 -23.90
C PRO A 447 -5.41 -17.09 -24.02
N ARG A 448 -5.82 -18.35 -23.91
CA ARG A 448 -5.04 -19.49 -24.39
C ARG A 448 -5.57 -19.91 -25.78
N ARG A 449 -4.68 -20.30 -26.69
CA ARG A 449 -4.98 -20.83 -28.02
C ARG A 449 -4.16 -22.10 -28.24
N LEU A 450 -4.59 -22.92 -29.20
CA LEU A 450 -3.79 -24.02 -29.73
C LEU A 450 -2.95 -23.52 -30.90
N ILE A 451 -1.82 -24.17 -31.14
CA ILE A 451 -0.82 -23.73 -32.12
C ILE A 451 -1.39 -23.78 -33.55
N GLU A 452 -2.33 -24.69 -33.84
CA GLU A 452 -3.06 -24.75 -35.12
C GLU A 452 -4.02 -23.56 -35.38
N TYR A 453 -4.19 -22.66 -34.40
CA TYR A 453 -4.92 -21.39 -34.53
C TYR A 453 -4.00 -20.16 -34.26
N ALA A 454 -2.69 -20.33 -34.39
CA ALA A 454 -1.71 -19.25 -34.28
C ALA A 454 -1.69 -18.37 -35.55
N ASP A 455 -1.86 -18.97 -36.73
CA ASP A 455 -1.83 -18.31 -38.05
C ASP A 455 -3.06 -17.40 -38.32
N ASP A 456 -4.01 -17.32 -37.38
CA ASP A 456 -5.30 -16.64 -37.53
C ASP A 456 -5.40 -15.36 -36.68
N ASP A 457 -4.89 -14.24 -37.23
CA ASP A 457 -5.51 -12.89 -37.28
C ASP A 457 -5.81 -12.19 -35.91
N PHE A 458 -5.35 -12.80 -34.81
CA PHE A 458 -5.66 -12.39 -33.44
C PHE A 458 -4.40 -12.13 -32.61
N GLU A 459 -3.34 -12.90 -32.85
CA GLU A 459 -2.01 -12.71 -32.25
C GLU A 459 -1.24 -11.57 -32.92
N ASP A 460 -1.56 -11.22 -34.17
CA ASP A 460 -0.97 -10.12 -34.97
C ASP A 460 -1.20 -8.71 -34.39
N LEU A 461 -1.89 -8.59 -33.24
CA LEU A 461 -2.02 -7.32 -32.51
C LEU A 461 -1.33 -7.33 -31.13
N GLU A 462 -0.57 -8.38 -30.83
CA GLU A 462 0.27 -8.51 -29.64
C GLU A 462 1.70 -9.01 -29.97
N ASN A 463 1.87 -9.91 -30.95
CA ASN A 463 3.19 -10.43 -31.36
C ASN A 463 3.92 -9.48 -32.34
N GLU A 464 3.18 -8.81 -33.24
CA GLU A 464 3.63 -7.61 -34.01
C GLU A 464 4.45 -6.62 -33.15
N ILE A 465 4.14 -6.56 -31.84
CA ILE A 465 4.73 -5.61 -30.90
C ILE A 465 5.86 -6.21 -30.06
N ILE A 466 5.86 -7.51 -29.74
CA ILE A 466 6.76 -8.06 -28.70
C ILE A 466 7.89 -8.96 -29.25
N SER A 467 7.75 -9.64 -30.40
CA SER A 467 8.77 -10.55 -30.92
C SER A 467 9.62 -10.02 -32.08
N GLY A 468 9.05 -9.21 -32.98
CA GLY A 468 9.83 -8.54 -34.04
C GLY A 468 10.18 -9.42 -35.26
N GLU A 469 9.43 -10.49 -35.51
CA GLU A 469 9.50 -11.25 -36.76
C GLU A 469 8.58 -10.60 -37.82
N PRO A 470 8.95 -10.60 -39.12
CA PRO A 470 8.11 -10.07 -40.19
C PRO A 470 6.90 -10.96 -40.46
N SER A 471 5.87 -10.42 -41.10
CA SER A 471 4.67 -11.20 -41.47
C SER A 471 5.05 -12.34 -42.42
N PRO A 472 4.56 -13.58 -42.19
CA PRO A 472 4.71 -14.68 -43.16
C PRO A 472 4.15 -14.35 -44.55
N TYR A 473 3.24 -13.37 -44.64
CA TYR A 473 2.60 -12.93 -45.88
C TYR A 473 3.37 -11.86 -46.65
N ASP A 474 4.44 -11.28 -46.08
CA ASP A 474 5.34 -10.34 -46.78
C ASP A 474 6.40 -11.07 -47.64
N ILE A 475 6.49 -12.41 -47.52
CA ILE A 475 7.39 -13.26 -48.30
C ILE A 475 6.60 -13.83 -49.49
N PRO A 476 7.03 -13.63 -50.75
CA PRO A 476 6.34 -14.19 -51.89
C PRO A 476 6.47 -15.73 -51.89
N ALA A 477 5.39 -16.42 -52.27
CA ALA A 477 5.20 -17.85 -51.99
C ALA A 477 6.25 -18.78 -52.62
N ASP A 478 7.03 -18.32 -53.60
CA ASP A 478 8.19 -18.99 -54.18
C ASP A 478 9.42 -19.06 -53.26
N GLN A 479 9.41 -18.38 -52.11
CA GLN A 479 10.53 -18.29 -51.16
C GLN A 479 10.24 -18.85 -49.75
N MET A 480 9.07 -19.48 -49.55
CA MET A 480 8.77 -20.20 -48.30
C MET A 480 9.53 -21.54 -48.23
N GLU A 481 10.68 -21.58 -47.55
CA GLU A 481 11.21 -22.85 -47.06
C GLU A 481 10.31 -23.41 -45.95
N PRO A 482 9.99 -24.73 -45.95
CA PRO A 482 9.13 -25.33 -44.96
C PRO A 482 9.82 -25.35 -43.58
N LEU A 483 9.37 -24.46 -42.69
CA LEU A 483 9.90 -24.35 -41.33
C LEU A 483 9.86 -25.72 -40.63
N PRO A 484 11.02 -26.27 -40.16
CA PRO A 484 11.02 -27.51 -39.42
C PRO A 484 10.31 -27.28 -38.08
N THR A 485 9.29 -28.09 -37.80
CA THR A 485 8.46 -27.93 -36.59
C THR A 485 9.34 -27.85 -35.34
N PRO A 486 9.30 -26.74 -34.57
CA PRO A 486 10.13 -26.58 -33.40
C PRO A 486 9.61 -27.50 -32.31
N LYS A 487 10.17 -28.72 -32.26
CA LYS A 487 10.07 -29.60 -31.10
C LYS A 487 10.49 -28.78 -29.90
N GLN A 488 9.54 -28.47 -29.02
CA GLN A 488 9.82 -27.83 -27.73
C GLN A 488 10.62 -28.82 -26.87
N VAL A 489 11.92 -28.84 -27.08
CA VAL A 489 12.87 -29.35 -26.11
C VAL A 489 12.74 -28.43 -24.91
N ALA A 490 12.03 -28.89 -23.89
CA ALA A 490 11.91 -28.17 -22.63
C ALA A 490 13.33 -27.88 -22.13
N ILE A 491 13.71 -26.59 -22.15
CA ILE A 491 14.99 -26.16 -21.58
C ILE A 491 14.82 -26.28 -20.07
N PRO A 492 15.55 -27.18 -19.39
CA PRO A 492 15.30 -27.44 -17.98
C PRO A 492 15.43 -26.15 -17.17
N ALA A 493 14.45 -25.90 -16.30
CA ALA A 493 14.54 -24.78 -15.37
C ALA A 493 15.82 -24.94 -14.51
N PRO A 494 16.60 -23.87 -14.26
CA PRO A 494 17.78 -23.95 -13.41
C PRO A 494 17.42 -24.54 -12.03
N ASP A 495 18.26 -25.46 -11.53
CA ASP A 495 18.08 -26.08 -10.22
C ASP A 495 17.87 -24.99 -9.14
N PRO A 496 16.88 -25.14 -8.24
CA PRO A 496 16.59 -24.13 -7.24
C PRO A 496 17.78 -24.01 -6.27
N VAL A 497 18.34 -22.80 -6.17
CA VAL A 497 19.49 -22.53 -5.31
C VAL A 497 19.05 -22.57 -3.85
N LEU A 498 19.26 -23.72 -3.21
CA LEU A 498 19.01 -23.92 -1.78
C LEU A 498 19.99 -23.11 -0.93
N PRO A 499 19.59 -22.65 0.27
CA PRO A 499 20.49 -21.98 1.20
C PRO A 499 21.63 -22.92 1.66
N PRO A 500 22.83 -22.39 1.94
CA PRO A 500 23.93 -23.20 2.46
C PRO A 500 23.65 -23.67 3.89
N SER A 501 23.67 -24.98 4.10
CA SER A 501 23.57 -25.65 5.41
C SER A 501 24.95 -26.13 5.89
N PHE A 502 25.12 -26.30 7.20
CA PHE A 502 26.31 -26.90 7.80
C PHE A 502 26.27 -28.45 7.89
N ASP A 503 25.18 -29.08 7.44
CA ASP A 503 25.03 -30.54 7.44
C ASP A 503 25.83 -31.23 6.32
N GLY A 504 26.44 -32.38 6.64
CA GLY A 504 27.22 -33.17 5.69
C GLY A 504 26.40 -33.89 4.61
N ASP A 505 25.12 -34.16 4.87
CA ASP A 505 24.20 -34.84 3.94
C ASP A 505 23.26 -33.81 3.29
N THR A 506 23.60 -33.31 2.10
CA THR A 506 22.80 -32.26 1.43
C THR A 506 21.52 -32.83 0.78
N PRO A 507 20.31 -32.49 1.27
CA PRO A 507 19.05 -33.14 0.84
C PRO A 507 18.53 -32.65 -0.53
N GLY A 508 19.21 -31.73 -1.21
CA GLY A 508 18.74 -31.13 -2.47
C GLY A 508 18.48 -32.11 -3.61
N HIS A 509 19.03 -33.32 -3.54
CA HIS A 509 18.73 -34.38 -4.49
C HIS A 509 17.32 -34.98 -4.33
N HIS A 510 16.68 -34.84 -3.17
CA HIS A 510 15.29 -35.26 -2.92
C HIS A 510 14.22 -34.34 -3.54
N TYR A 511 14.60 -33.11 -3.93
CA TYR A 511 13.69 -32.07 -4.41
C TYR A 511 13.99 -31.63 -5.85
N ARG A 512 14.77 -32.43 -6.58
CA ARG A 512 14.97 -32.27 -8.02
C ARG A 512 13.64 -32.37 -8.76
N PHE A 513 13.52 -31.66 -9.88
CA PHE A 513 12.32 -31.68 -10.70
C PHE A 513 11.98 -33.09 -11.18
N LEU A 514 10.79 -33.57 -10.83
CA LEU A 514 10.13 -34.66 -11.54
C LEU A 514 9.50 -34.07 -12.80
N GLU A 515 10.33 -33.85 -13.83
CA GLU A 515 9.83 -33.64 -15.19
C GLU A 515 9.18 -34.94 -15.68
N SER A 516 7.87 -35.03 -15.48
CA SER A 516 7.05 -35.99 -16.21
C SER A 516 7.15 -35.66 -17.69
N ASN A 517 7.31 -36.68 -18.54
CA ASN A 517 7.40 -36.53 -20.00
C ASN A 517 6.04 -36.13 -20.65
N GLN A 518 5.11 -35.61 -19.84
CA GLN A 518 3.75 -35.20 -20.16
C GLN A 518 3.33 -34.06 -19.22
N GLN A 519 3.28 -32.83 -19.74
CA GLN A 519 2.37 -31.72 -19.37
C GLN A 519 2.25 -31.22 -17.90
N TRP A 520 2.95 -31.80 -16.92
CA TRP A 520 2.95 -31.39 -15.52
C TRP A 520 4.29 -30.75 -15.13
N SER A 521 4.29 -29.51 -14.65
CA SER A 521 5.47 -28.88 -14.04
C SER A 521 5.24 -28.61 -12.55
N CYS A 522 6.05 -29.23 -11.71
CA CYS A 522 5.99 -29.11 -10.25
C CYS A 522 7.25 -28.40 -9.76
N ARG A 523 7.11 -27.20 -9.19
CA ARG A 523 8.23 -26.35 -8.76
C ARG A 523 8.16 -26.13 -7.24
N PRO A 524 9.22 -26.42 -6.47
CA PRO A 524 9.27 -26.05 -5.05
C PRO A 524 9.36 -24.53 -4.90
N ILE A 525 8.71 -24.00 -3.87
CA ILE A 525 8.83 -22.60 -3.45
C ILE A 525 9.89 -22.57 -2.36
N VAL A 526 11.06 -22.01 -2.67
CA VAL A 526 12.21 -21.94 -1.76
C VAL A 526 12.31 -20.54 -1.15
N ASP A 527 12.34 -20.45 0.17
CA ASP A 527 12.81 -19.26 0.88
C ASP A 527 14.33 -19.30 1.06
N ALA A 528 14.97 -18.15 0.84
CA ALA A 528 16.40 -17.93 1.01
C ALA A 528 16.83 -17.72 2.47
N HIS A 529 15.89 -17.67 3.43
CA HIS A 529 16.12 -17.38 4.85
C HIS A 529 15.72 -18.53 5.78
N GLY A 530 15.56 -19.75 5.23
CA GLY A 530 15.30 -20.97 5.99
C GLY A 530 16.31 -21.22 7.13
N TRP A 531 15.90 -21.99 8.13
CA TRP A 531 16.75 -22.30 9.28
C TRP A 531 17.79 -23.36 8.92
N ASP A 532 18.89 -23.39 9.67
CA ASP A 532 19.83 -24.52 9.62
C ASP A 532 19.07 -25.82 9.96
N HIS A 533 19.42 -26.91 9.27
CA HIS A 533 18.65 -28.17 9.22
C HIS A 533 17.25 -28.13 8.54
N GLU A 534 16.79 -27.00 7.97
CA GLU A 534 15.56 -26.95 7.16
C GLU A 534 15.85 -26.92 5.66
N ALA A 535 15.07 -27.65 4.86
CA ALA A 535 15.27 -27.78 3.42
C ALA A 535 14.95 -26.51 2.60
N GLY A 536 14.59 -25.39 3.24
CA GLY A 536 14.24 -24.12 2.60
C GLY A 536 12.91 -24.09 1.84
N ILE A 537 12.22 -25.22 1.68
CA ILE A 537 10.99 -25.31 0.86
C ILE A 537 9.75 -25.00 1.73
N GLU A 538 9.15 -23.84 1.51
CA GLU A 538 7.91 -23.42 2.17
C GLU A 538 6.64 -23.93 1.45
N GLY A 539 6.76 -24.47 0.24
CA GLY A 539 5.61 -24.86 -0.54
C GLY A 539 5.90 -25.42 -1.93
N PHE A 540 4.84 -25.61 -2.71
CA PHE A 540 4.90 -26.10 -4.09
C PHE A 540 3.95 -25.30 -4.98
N SER A 541 4.41 -25.00 -6.19
CA SER A 541 3.58 -24.55 -7.31
C SER A 541 3.50 -25.67 -8.34
N VAL A 542 2.30 -26.16 -8.60
CA VAL A 542 2.00 -27.15 -9.64
C VAL A 542 1.30 -26.43 -10.78
N GLU A 543 1.78 -26.59 -12.01
CA GLU A 543 1.14 -26.10 -13.22
C GLU A 543 0.93 -27.29 -14.17
N HIS A 544 -0.30 -27.47 -14.63
CA HIS A 544 -0.65 -28.46 -15.65
C HIS A 544 -1.37 -27.77 -16.80
N GLN A 545 -0.80 -27.86 -18.00
CA GLN A 545 -1.40 -27.36 -19.24
C GLN A 545 -1.96 -28.55 -20.02
N PHE A 546 -3.22 -28.46 -20.44
CA PHE A 546 -3.95 -29.56 -21.07
C PHE A 546 -4.80 -29.06 -22.25
N VAL A 547 -5.22 -29.98 -23.10
CA VAL A 547 -6.16 -29.70 -24.19
C VAL A 547 -7.35 -30.64 -24.04
N LEU A 548 -8.56 -30.09 -24.00
CA LEU A 548 -9.78 -30.88 -23.95
C LEU A 548 -10.37 -31.02 -25.35
N LYS A 549 -10.56 -32.27 -25.78
CA LYS A 549 -11.08 -32.65 -27.11
C LYS A 549 -10.35 -31.96 -28.28
N ASP A 550 -9.03 -31.81 -28.16
CA ASP A 550 -8.13 -31.23 -29.17
C ASP A 550 -8.51 -29.82 -29.68
N GLN A 551 -9.40 -29.11 -28.97
CA GLN A 551 -9.93 -27.80 -29.38
C GLN A 551 -9.94 -26.75 -28.27
N VAL A 552 -10.07 -27.16 -27.00
CA VAL A 552 -10.20 -26.24 -25.85
C VAL A 552 -8.93 -26.31 -24.99
N PRO A 553 -7.95 -25.40 -25.17
CA PRO A 553 -6.79 -25.30 -24.31
C PRO A 553 -7.16 -24.81 -22.92
N GLY A 554 -6.57 -25.43 -21.91
CA GLY A 554 -6.74 -25.08 -20.51
C GLY A 554 -5.45 -25.16 -19.71
N VAL A 555 -5.42 -24.44 -18.58
CA VAL A 555 -4.34 -24.49 -17.60
C VAL A 555 -4.92 -24.58 -16.19
N LEU A 556 -4.31 -25.41 -15.35
CA LEU A 556 -4.54 -25.50 -13.92
C LEU A 556 -3.24 -25.15 -13.21
N GLN A 557 -3.25 -24.09 -12.41
CA GLN A 557 -2.14 -23.71 -11.53
C GLN A 557 -2.60 -23.80 -10.07
N ALA A 558 -1.88 -24.57 -9.25
CA ALA A 558 -2.13 -24.72 -7.83
C ALA A 558 -0.87 -24.35 -7.03
N GLN A 559 -0.96 -23.33 -6.19
CA GLN A 559 0.11 -22.87 -5.32
C GLN A 559 -0.27 -23.11 -3.85
N ILE A 560 0.52 -23.92 -3.15
CA ILE A 560 0.36 -24.19 -1.73
C ILE A 560 1.64 -23.76 -1.03
N SER A 561 1.57 -22.74 -0.19
CA SER A 561 2.67 -22.30 0.68
C SER A 561 2.24 -22.34 2.14
N LYS A 562 3.05 -22.97 3.00
CA LYS A 562 2.72 -23.21 4.40
C LYS A 562 3.92 -22.94 5.31
N ASP A 563 3.95 -21.74 5.88
CA ASP A 563 4.80 -21.42 7.03
C ASP A 563 4.25 -22.12 8.30
N LYS A 564 5.06 -22.12 9.35
CA LYS A 564 4.74 -22.52 10.72
C LYS A 564 3.58 -21.72 11.34
N LYS A 565 3.20 -20.55 10.78
CA LYS A 565 2.08 -19.72 11.26
C LYS A 565 0.91 -19.67 10.28
N ASP A 566 1.19 -19.34 9.01
CA ASP A 566 0.19 -19.03 7.99
C ASP A 566 0.20 -20.08 6.87
N SER A 567 -0.98 -20.46 6.39
CA SER A 567 -1.17 -21.39 5.27
C SER A 567 -1.94 -20.70 4.16
N ASN A 568 -1.28 -20.44 3.03
CA ASN A 568 -1.90 -19.83 1.86
C ASN A 568 -2.12 -20.89 0.78
N LEU A 569 -3.37 -20.99 0.34
CA LEU A 569 -3.78 -21.67 -0.88
C LEU A 569 -4.08 -20.61 -1.95
N GLY A 570 -3.50 -20.79 -3.12
CA GLY A 570 -3.92 -20.20 -4.39
C GLY A 570 -4.20 -21.32 -5.40
N PHE A 571 -5.28 -21.22 -6.16
CA PHE A 571 -5.56 -22.08 -7.29
C PHE A 571 -6.21 -21.25 -8.39
N GLU A 572 -5.72 -21.39 -9.62
CA GLU A 572 -6.32 -20.80 -10.80
C GLU A 572 -6.51 -21.87 -11.88
N GLY A 573 -7.76 -22.07 -12.29
CA GLY A 573 -8.09 -22.77 -13.52
C GLY A 573 -8.53 -21.77 -14.59
N GLU A 574 -8.05 -21.92 -15.82
CA GLU A 574 -8.50 -21.14 -16.98
C GLU A 574 -8.66 -22.05 -18.20
N MET A 575 -9.74 -21.84 -18.96
CA MET A 575 -10.03 -22.53 -20.22
C MET A 575 -10.49 -21.49 -21.25
N SER A 576 -10.00 -21.60 -22.48
CA SER A 576 -10.39 -20.69 -23.57
C SER A 576 -11.06 -21.46 -24.70
N ILE A 577 -12.27 -21.04 -25.05
CA ILE A 577 -13.09 -21.63 -26.10
C ILE A 577 -13.09 -20.64 -27.29
N PRO A 578 -12.41 -20.96 -28.40
CA PRO A 578 -12.59 -20.22 -29.64
C PRO A 578 -13.99 -20.54 -30.22
N HIS A 579 -14.76 -19.50 -30.56
CA HIS A 579 -16.05 -19.65 -31.24
C HIS A 579 -15.94 -19.34 -32.74
N SER A 580 -15.09 -18.37 -33.09
CA SER A 580 -14.74 -18.06 -34.48
C SER A 580 -13.37 -17.34 -34.51
N ARG A 581 -12.85 -17.08 -35.72
CA ARG A 581 -11.65 -16.24 -35.92
C ARG A 581 -11.72 -14.90 -35.16
N ASN A 582 -12.91 -14.30 -35.06
CA ASN A 582 -13.13 -13.00 -34.45
C ASN A 582 -13.68 -13.03 -33.00
N LEU A 583 -13.99 -14.21 -32.45
CA LEU A 583 -14.68 -14.34 -31.14
C LEU A 583 -14.11 -15.48 -30.27
N ILE A 584 -13.65 -15.15 -29.06
CA ILE A 584 -13.20 -16.13 -28.05
C ILE A 584 -13.87 -15.85 -26.70
N SER A 585 -14.34 -16.89 -26.02
CA SER A 585 -14.74 -16.83 -24.61
C SER A 585 -13.72 -17.55 -23.73
N THR A 586 -13.24 -16.89 -22.68
CA THR A 586 -12.33 -17.45 -21.67
C THR A 586 -13.06 -17.55 -20.33
N THR A 587 -13.18 -18.76 -19.80
CA THR A 587 -13.77 -19.04 -18.49
C THR A 587 -12.67 -19.44 -17.52
N GLY A 588 -12.77 -19.01 -16.25
CA GLY A 588 -11.82 -19.39 -15.22
C GLY A 588 -12.40 -19.42 -13.81
N VAL A 589 -11.67 -20.05 -12.90
CA VAL A 589 -11.97 -20.15 -11.47
C VAL A 589 -10.69 -19.86 -10.69
N ASP A 590 -10.74 -18.85 -9.83
CA ASP A 590 -9.66 -18.41 -8.94
C ASP A 590 -10.08 -18.69 -7.49
N ILE A 591 -9.25 -19.38 -6.72
CA ILE A 591 -9.46 -19.71 -5.31
C ILE A 591 -8.25 -19.24 -4.51
N GLN A 592 -8.39 -18.15 -3.76
CA GLN A 592 -7.27 -17.53 -3.04
C GLN A 592 -7.58 -17.32 -1.56
N THR A 593 -6.56 -17.53 -0.72
CA THR A 593 -6.61 -17.23 0.71
C THR A 593 -6.44 -15.73 0.94
N VAL A 594 -7.46 -15.06 1.47
CA VAL A 594 -7.46 -13.62 1.77
C VAL A 594 -7.89 -13.41 3.22
N GLY A 595 -6.99 -12.92 4.06
CA GLY A 595 -7.28 -12.64 5.48
C GLY A 595 -7.59 -13.87 6.33
N GLY A 596 -7.16 -15.06 5.90
CA GLY A 596 -7.42 -16.34 6.57
C GLY A 596 -8.72 -17.04 6.15
N GLU A 597 -9.43 -16.54 5.13
CA GLU A 597 -10.59 -17.19 4.51
C GLU A 597 -10.34 -17.42 3.01
N LEU A 598 -11.02 -18.42 2.44
CA LEU A 598 -10.96 -18.68 1.00
C LEU A 598 -11.98 -17.80 0.26
N VAL A 599 -11.48 -17.11 -0.76
CA VAL A 599 -12.24 -16.38 -1.78
C VAL A 599 -12.36 -17.29 -2.99
N TYR A 600 -13.58 -17.59 -3.44
CA TYR A 600 -13.82 -18.37 -4.66
C TYR A 600 -14.39 -17.44 -5.72
N THR A 601 -13.70 -17.23 -6.84
CA THR A 601 -14.12 -16.34 -7.94
C THR A 601 -14.25 -17.11 -9.24
N ALA A 602 -15.49 -17.28 -9.72
CA ALA A 602 -15.74 -17.66 -11.10
C ALA A 602 -15.65 -16.41 -11.99
N ARG A 603 -15.01 -16.51 -13.15
CA ARG A 603 -14.84 -15.43 -14.13
C ARG A 603 -15.14 -15.92 -15.55
N GLY A 604 -15.75 -15.06 -16.37
CA GLY A 604 -15.95 -15.27 -17.80
C GLY A 604 -15.67 -13.98 -18.55
N GLU A 605 -14.75 -14.01 -19.52
CA GLU A 605 -14.44 -12.89 -20.42
C GLU A 605 -14.69 -13.31 -21.87
N THR A 606 -15.53 -12.58 -22.60
CA THR A 606 -15.72 -12.75 -24.04
C THR A 606 -15.03 -11.61 -24.78
N ARG A 607 -14.17 -11.95 -25.74
CA ARG A 607 -13.34 -11.02 -26.51
C ARG A 607 -13.73 -11.08 -27.98
N TRP A 608 -14.10 -9.93 -28.54
CA TRP A 608 -14.59 -9.77 -29.91
C TRP A 608 -13.72 -8.76 -30.66
N LYS A 609 -13.12 -9.20 -31.77
CA LYS A 609 -12.49 -8.32 -32.76
C LYS A 609 -13.58 -7.77 -33.67
N PHE A 610 -13.86 -6.47 -33.58
CA PHE A 610 -14.90 -5.81 -34.39
C PHE A 610 -14.33 -5.26 -35.70
N CYS A 611 -13.10 -4.75 -35.65
CA CYS A 611 -12.32 -4.31 -36.81
C CYS A 611 -10.84 -4.71 -36.63
N ALA A 612 -9.99 -4.48 -37.64
CA ALA A 612 -8.54 -4.71 -37.51
C ALA A 612 -7.89 -3.85 -36.39
N VAL A 613 -8.44 -2.67 -36.13
CA VAL A 613 -7.95 -1.69 -35.16
C VAL A 613 -8.45 -1.96 -33.73
N ASP A 614 -9.68 -2.50 -33.59
CA ASP A 614 -10.48 -2.46 -32.37
C ASP A 614 -10.88 -3.85 -31.85
N LYS A 615 -10.57 -4.12 -30.57
CA LYS A 615 -10.93 -5.35 -29.85
C LYS A 615 -11.66 -5.03 -28.54
N LEU A 616 -12.94 -5.40 -28.47
CA LEU A 616 -13.81 -5.24 -27.30
C LEU A 616 -13.76 -6.49 -26.42
N ILE A 617 -13.77 -6.30 -25.10
CA ILE A 617 -13.74 -7.34 -24.08
C ILE A 617 -14.86 -7.08 -23.07
N GLY A 618 -15.85 -7.96 -23.02
CA GLY A 618 -16.86 -7.99 -21.95
C GLY A 618 -16.49 -9.02 -20.91
N GLY A 619 -16.48 -8.65 -19.63
CA GLY A 619 -16.13 -9.56 -18.52
C GLY A 619 -17.19 -9.58 -17.41
N LEU A 620 -17.45 -10.78 -16.88
CA LEU A 620 -18.32 -11.03 -15.74
C LEU A 620 -17.56 -11.84 -14.68
N SER A 621 -17.82 -11.58 -13.41
CA SER A 621 -17.27 -12.37 -12.30
C SER A 621 -18.26 -12.55 -11.16
N ALA A 622 -18.28 -13.73 -10.55
CA ALA A 622 -19.01 -14.02 -9.33
C ALA A 622 -18.03 -14.52 -8.25
N SER A 623 -17.86 -13.74 -7.18
CA SER A 623 -16.95 -14.04 -6.08
C SER A 623 -17.72 -14.37 -4.79
N LEU A 624 -17.43 -15.51 -4.17
CA LEU A 624 -17.95 -15.92 -2.87
C LEU A 624 -16.87 -15.72 -1.79
N VAL A 625 -17.19 -14.90 -0.77
CA VAL A 625 -16.29 -14.61 0.36
C VAL A 625 -17.08 -14.71 1.67
N GLY A 626 -16.74 -15.65 2.55
CA GLY A 626 -17.38 -15.76 3.87
C GLY A 626 -18.92 -15.91 3.85
N GLY A 627 -19.48 -16.51 2.79
CA GLY A 627 -20.93 -16.61 2.58
C GLY A 627 -21.58 -15.40 1.89
N VAL A 628 -20.79 -14.40 1.48
CA VAL A 628 -21.24 -13.23 0.72
C VAL A 628 -20.90 -13.40 -0.76
N VAL A 629 -21.90 -13.28 -1.64
CA VAL A 629 -21.67 -13.20 -3.09
C VAL A 629 -21.46 -11.74 -3.49
N ALA A 630 -20.41 -11.51 -4.28
CA ALA A 630 -20.14 -10.28 -5.00
C ALA A 630 -20.25 -10.54 -6.52
N LEU A 631 -20.92 -9.65 -7.26
CA LEU A 631 -21.07 -9.73 -8.71
C LEU A 631 -20.35 -8.56 -9.37
N GLY A 632 -19.48 -8.87 -10.33
CA GLY A 632 -18.64 -7.92 -11.03
C GLY A 632 -18.90 -7.89 -12.54
N THR A 633 -18.81 -6.69 -13.10
CA THR A 633 -18.84 -6.43 -14.55
C THR A 633 -17.59 -5.65 -14.97
N LYS A 634 -17.10 -5.94 -16.17
CA LYS A 634 -15.93 -5.32 -16.81
C LYS A 634 -16.27 -5.03 -18.27
N ILE A 635 -15.86 -3.86 -18.74
CA ILE A 635 -15.77 -3.55 -20.16
C ILE A 635 -14.35 -3.04 -20.39
N GLU A 636 -13.65 -3.63 -21.36
CA GLU A 636 -12.34 -3.17 -21.80
C GLU A 636 -12.33 -3.05 -23.33
N ASN A 637 -11.88 -1.91 -23.84
CA ASN A 637 -11.65 -1.69 -25.27
C ASN A 637 -10.16 -1.47 -25.53
N ARG A 638 -9.67 -2.04 -26.63
CA ARG A 638 -8.27 -1.97 -27.09
C ARG A 638 -8.26 -1.45 -28.52
N PHE A 639 -7.65 -0.29 -28.75
CA PHE A 639 -7.55 0.31 -30.09
C PHE A 639 -6.12 0.67 -30.50
N LYS A 640 -5.75 0.36 -31.75
CA LYS A 640 -4.43 0.68 -32.37
C LYS A 640 -4.45 2.12 -32.91
N ALA A 641 -4.32 3.09 -32.01
CA ALA A 641 -4.47 4.52 -32.30
C ALA A 641 -3.53 5.06 -33.40
N ARG A 642 -2.32 4.50 -33.51
CA ARG A 642 -1.36 4.67 -34.63
C ARG A 642 -0.47 3.43 -34.75
N PRO A 643 0.28 3.22 -35.85
CA PRO A 643 1.45 2.34 -35.85
C PRO A 643 2.33 2.64 -34.62
N GLY A 644 2.78 1.58 -33.94
CA GLY A 644 3.55 1.71 -32.70
C GLY A 644 2.82 2.26 -31.47
N MET A 645 1.52 2.60 -31.52
CA MET A 645 0.77 3.12 -30.37
C MET A 645 -0.57 2.42 -30.14
N LYS A 646 -0.70 1.73 -29.00
CA LYS A 646 -1.89 0.99 -28.55
C LYS A 646 -2.46 1.66 -27.30
N ILE A 647 -3.77 1.90 -27.29
CA ILE A 647 -4.49 2.41 -26.12
C ILE A 647 -5.45 1.32 -25.61
N VAL A 648 -5.42 1.09 -24.30
CA VAL A 648 -6.30 0.17 -23.60
C VAL A 648 -7.10 0.97 -22.58
N VAL A 649 -8.42 0.86 -22.63
CA VAL A 649 -9.35 1.51 -21.70
C VAL A 649 -10.18 0.42 -21.05
N SER A 650 -9.96 0.15 -19.76
CA SER A 650 -10.79 -0.75 -18.98
C SER A 650 -11.57 -0.02 -17.88
N THR A 651 -12.81 -0.45 -17.67
CA THR A 651 -13.71 0.03 -16.62
C THR A 651 -14.45 -1.16 -16.02
N GLY A 652 -14.75 -1.09 -14.73
CA GLY A 652 -15.45 -2.15 -14.05
C GLY A 652 -16.16 -1.70 -12.78
N ALA A 653 -17.16 -2.47 -12.40
CA ALA A 653 -17.90 -2.32 -11.16
C ALA A 653 -18.03 -3.68 -10.46
N VAL A 654 -17.84 -3.72 -9.15
CA VAL A 654 -18.18 -4.91 -8.33
C VAL A 654 -19.17 -4.52 -7.25
N THR A 655 -20.24 -5.30 -7.15
CA THR A 655 -21.38 -5.08 -6.27
C THR A 655 -21.46 -6.19 -5.23
N ALA A 656 -21.73 -5.87 -3.96
CA ALA A 656 -22.06 -6.86 -2.94
C ALA A 656 -22.89 -6.24 -1.83
N GLN A 657 -23.98 -6.90 -1.41
CA GLN A 657 -24.80 -6.50 -0.24
C GLN A 657 -25.18 -5.00 -0.19
N LYS A 658 -25.48 -4.41 -1.36
CA LYS A 658 -25.83 -2.99 -1.58
C LYS A 658 -24.65 -2.00 -1.60
N ASP A 659 -23.41 -2.42 -1.33
CA ASP A 659 -22.22 -1.66 -1.69
C ASP A 659 -21.88 -1.86 -3.17
N VAL A 660 -21.28 -0.83 -3.77
CA VAL A 660 -20.65 -0.88 -5.10
C VAL A 660 -19.27 -0.23 -5.03
N ALA A 661 -18.28 -0.85 -5.68
CA ALA A 661 -16.98 -0.25 -5.97
C ALA A 661 -16.86 -0.07 -7.49
N TYR A 662 -16.36 1.08 -7.93
CA TYR A 662 -16.10 1.41 -9.33
C TYR A 662 -14.60 1.67 -9.54
N ALA A 663 -14.05 1.22 -10.65
CA ALA A 663 -12.68 1.53 -11.02
C ALA A 663 -12.47 1.47 -12.53
N GLY A 664 -11.38 2.06 -12.98
CA GLY A 664 -10.94 1.94 -14.37
C GLY A 664 -9.43 2.18 -14.50
N ASN A 665 -8.88 1.73 -15.61
CA ASN A 665 -7.48 1.87 -15.98
C ASN A 665 -7.38 2.29 -17.44
N LEU A 666 -6.72 3.42 -17.67
CA LEU A 666 -6.32 3.90 -19.00
C LEU A 666 -4.83 3.60 -19.15
N GLU A 667 -4.45 2.86 -20.18
CA GLU A 667 -3.07 2.45 -20.43
C GLU A 667 -2.69 2.73 -21.89
N ALA A 668 -1.63 3.52 -22.06
CA ALA A 668 -1.06 3.86 -23.36
C ALA A 668 0.31 3.18 -23.49
N ILE A 669 0.48 2.38 -24.55
CA ILE A 669 1.70 1.64 -24.86
C ILE A 669 2.26 2.21 -26.17
N VAL A 670 3.48 2.75 -26.12
CA VAL A 670 4.15 3.45 -27.22
C VAL A 670 5.50 2.78 -27.50
N ARG A 671 5.75 2.38 -28.75
CA ARG A 671 7.06 1.89 -29.22
C ARG A 671 7.97 3.07 -29.57
N HIS A 672 9.28 2.91 -29.40
CA HIS A 672 10.26 3.98 -29.73
C HIS A 672 10.81 3.88 -31.15
N SER A 673 10.50 2.81 -31.87
CA SER A 673 10.95 2.57 -33.24
C SER A 673 9.95 1.66 -33.97
N GLU A 674 9.98 1.73 -35.30
CA GLU A 674 9.27 0.83 -36.22
C GLU A 674 10.15 -0.36 -36.64
N ASP A 675 11.45 -0.33 -36.32
CA ASP A 675 12.41 -1.43 -36.53
C ASP A 675 12.00 -2.66 -35.68
N PRO A 676 11.67 -3.81 -36.30
CA PRO A 676 11.26 -5.01 -35.56
C PRO A 676 12.31 -5.51 -34.57
N SER A 677 13.61 -5.27 -34.84
CA SER A 677 14.71 -5.70 -33.97
C SER A 677 14.86 -4.88 -32.68
N ASN A 678 14.06 -3.83 -32.51
CA ASN A 678 14.19 -2.86 -31.43
C ASN A 678 13.07 -3.05 -30.37
N PRO A 679 13.36 -3.66 -29.20
CA PRO A 679 12.35 -3.97 -28.17
C PRO A 679 11.90 -2.74 -27.34
N ASN A 680 12.35 -1.53 -27.71
CA ASN A 680 12.18 -0.34 -26.88
C ASN A 680 10.73 0.17 -26.89
N SER A 681 10.16 0.27 -25.69
CA SER A 681 8.78 0.66 -25.46
C SER A 681 8.62 1.43 -24.15
N SER A 682 7.61 2.31 -24.13
CA SER A 682 7.13 3.00 -22.94
C SER A 682 5.64 2.73 -22.74
N THR A 683 5.29 2.25 -21.55
CA THR A 683 3.92 2.14 -21.07
C THR A 683 3.66 3.21 -20.03
N VAL A 684 2.54 3.92 -20.13
CA VAL A 684 2.04 4.82 -19.09
C VAL A 684 0.59 4.43 -18.80
N SER A 685 0.27 4.17 -17.53
CA SER A 685 -1.10 3.88 -17.11
C SER A 685 -1.58 4.79 -15.98
N ALA A 686 -2.84 5.19 -16.05
CA ALA A 686 -3.54 5.97 -15.05
C ALA A 686 -4.79 5.20 -14.63
N SER A 687 -4.91 4.92 -13.34
CA SER A 687 -6.03 4.19 -12.77
C SER A 687 -6.78 5.00 -11.71
N PHE A 688 -8.07 4.76 -11.60
CA PHE A 688 -8.91 5.30 -10.53
C PHE A 688 -9.70 4.18 -9.87
N MET A 689 -9.98 4.32 -8.58
CA MET A 689 -10.85 3.43 -7.83
C MET A 689 -11.63 4.23 -6.79
N ASN A 690 -12.95 4.13 -6.84
CA ASN A 690 -13.89 4.76 -5.93
C ASN A 690 -14.71 3.67 -5.21
N TRP A 691 -14.59 3.62 -3.89
CA TRP A 691 -15.44 2.79 -3.04
C TRP A 691 -15.91 3.59 -1.84
N ARG A 692 -17.23 3.62 -1.60
CA ARG A 692 -17.88 4.40 -0.53
C ARG A 692 -17.51 5.90 -0.49
N GLY A 693 -17.02 6.47 -1.59
CA GLY A 693 -16.60 7.87 -1.70
C GLY A 693 -15.11 8.13 -1.39
N ASP A 694 -14.32 7.10 -1.09
CA ASP A 694 -12.85 7.18 -1.03
C ASP A 694 -12.30 6.94 -2.44
N LEU A 695 -11.71 7.99 -3.03
CA LEU A 695 -11.14 8.00 -4.39
C LEU A 695 -9.62 7.82 -4.35
N ALA A 696 -9.16 6.61 -4.64
CA ALA A 696 -7.75 6.36 -4.94
C ALA A 696 -7.49 6.65 -6.42
N LEU A 697 -6.40 7.37 -6.71
CA LEU A 697 -5.85 7.55 -8.05
C LEU A 697 -4.44 6.95 -8.08
N GLY A 698 -4.13 6.20 -9.11
CA GLY A 698 -2.81 5.64 -9.38
C GLY A 698 -2.27 6.12 -10.72
N CYS A 699 -0.96 6.32 -10.80
CA CYS A 699 -0.25 6.51 -12.06
C CYS A 699 1.01 5.66 -12.06
N ASN A 700 1.17 4.85 -13.10
CA ASN A 700 2.36 4.03 -13.33
C ASN A 700 2.99 4.45 -14.65
N GLY A 701 4.30 4.28 -14.75
CA GLY A 701 5.00 4.32 -16.02
C GLY A 701 6.16 3.35 -16.01
N MET A 702 6.47 2.80 -17.17
CA MET A 702 7.60 1.91 -17.40
C MET A 702 8.17 2.21 -18.77
N SER A 703 9.49 2.33 -18.88
CA SER A 703 10.19 2.59 -20.13
C SER A 703 11.42 1.71 -20.19
N SER A 704 11.53 0.90 -21.23
CA SER A 704 12.69 0.05 -21.47
C SER A 704 13.41 0.54 -22.73
N ILE A 705 14.69 0.86 -22.59
CA ILE A 705 15.54 1.44 -23.62
C ILE A 705 16.87 0.69 -23.65
N GLN A 706 17.21 0.10 -24.78
CA GLN A 706 18.50 -0.50 -25.06
C GLN A 706 19.55 0.62 -25.27
N VAL A 707 20.63 0.58 -24.50
CA VAL A 707 21.69 1.61 -24.45
C VAL A 707 23.00 0.99 -24.94
N GLY A 708 23.22 1.06 -26.25
CA GLY A 708 24.25 0.27 -26.94
C GLY A 708 23.73 -1.09 -27.36
N LYS A 709 24.61 -2.05 -27.67
CA LYS A 709 24.21 -3.40 -28.09
C LYS A 709 23.82 -4.28 -26.90
N ASP A 710 24.65 -4.29 -25.86
CA ASP A 710 24.65 -5.34 -24.83
C ASP A 710 24.05 -4.91 -23.48
N THR A 711 23.39 -3.74 -23.41
CA THR A 711 22.78 -3.20 -22.19
C THR A 711 21.34 -2.75 -22.43
N GLN A 712 20.42 -3.19 -21.58
CA GLN A 712 19.05 -2.70 -21.50
C GLN A 712 18.83 -1.93 -20.19
N LEU A 713 18.31 -0.70 -20.29
CA LEU A 713 17.96 0.15 -19.17
C LEU A 713 16.43 0.21 -19.05
N THR A 714 15.88 -0.21 -17.92
CA THR A 714 14.44 -0.18 -17.64
C THR A 714 14.15 0.72 -16.45
N GLY A 715 13.56 1.88 -16.72
CA GLY A 715 13.02 2.77 -15.69
C GLY A 715 11.54 2.45 -15.43
N SER A 716 11.08 2.52 -14.19
CA SER A 716 9.66 2.51 -13.86
C SER A 716 9.32 3.37 -12.65
N PHE A 717 8.09 3.88 -12.63
CA PHE A 717 7.53 4.62 -11.51
C PHE A 717 6.10 4.14 -11.20
N ASN A 718 5.72 4.29 -9.95
CA ASN A 718 4.38 4.09 -9.41
C ASN A 718 4.11 5.24 -8.42
N ILE A 719 2.97 5.91 -8.54
CA ILE A 719 2.56 7.06 -7.74
C ILE A 719 1.09 6.90 -7.39
N ASN A 720 0.70 7.17 -6.14
CA ASN A 720 -0.68 7.05 -5.65
C ASN A 720 -1.13 8.36 -4.96
N SER A 721 -2.42 8.72 -5.09
CA SER A 721 -3.01 9.90 -4.42
C SER A 721 -2.88 9.88 -2.89
N ARG A 722 -2.63 8.72 -2.29
CA ARG A 722 -2.35 8.54 -0.85
C ARG A 722 -0.91 8.88 -0.44
N GLY A 723 -0.13 9.51 -1.32
CA GLY A 723 1.22 10.01 -1.01
C GLY A 723 2.30 8.95 -0.98
N THR A 724 1.99 7.71 -1.39
CA THR A 724 2.96 6.63 -1.58
C THR A 724 3.38 6.56 -3.04
N GLY A 725 4.64 6.20 -3.27
CA GLY A 725 5.17 5.95 -4.61
C GLY A 725 6.54 5.30 -4.57
N LYS A 726 6.93 4.71 -5.71
CA LYS A 726 8.21 4.04 -5.92
C LYS A 726 8.74 4.43 -7.29
N ILE A 727 10.01 4.83 -7.35
CA ILE A 727 10.77 4.93 -8.60
C ILE A 727 11.83 3.82 -8.58
N SER A 728 12.03 3.15 -9.70
CA SER A 728 12.94 2.04 -9.87
C SER A 728 13.69 2.20 -11.18
N VAL A 729 15.00 1.91 -11.18
CA VAL A 729 15.80 1.83 -12.40
C VAL A 729 16.58 0.53 -12.33
N ARG A 730 16.46 -0.29 -13.37
CA ARG A 730 17.17 -1.56 -13.56
C ARG A 730 18.05 -1.42 -14.80
N ALA A 731 19.31 -1.84 -14.71
CA ALA A 731 20.17 -2.03 -15.87
C ALA A 731 20.53 -3.52 -15.95
N THR A 732 20.38 -4.10 -17.14
CA THR A 732 20.72 -5.49 -17.45
C THR A 732 21.78 -5.46 -18.55
N THR A 733 22.96 -6.02 -18.30
CA THR A 733 24.10 -5.97 -19.23
C THR A 733 24.70 -7.36 -19.41
N ASN A 734 24.92 -7.78 -20.66
CA ASN A 734 25.45 -9.11 -21.00
C ASN A 734 26.99 -9.20 -21.00
N GLU A 735 27.71 -8.08 -21.20
CA GLU A 735 29.18 -8.06 -21.10
C GLU A 735 29.69 -7.49 -19.77
N ARG A 736 30.55 -8.25 -19.09
CA ARG A 736 31.48 -7.89 -17.99
C ARG A 736 31.03 -6.77 -17.03
N MET A 737 30.83 -7.13 -15.75
CA MET A 737 30.46 -6.24 -14.62
C MET A 737 31.22 -4.90 -14.52
N SER A 738 32.42 -4.79 -15.08
CA SER A 738 33.14 -3.52 -15.27
C SER A 738 32.28 -2.39 -15.88
N LEU A 739 31.36 -2.69 -16.81
CA LEU A 739 30.49 -1.66 -17.41
C LEU A 739 29.45 -1.10 -16.43
N GLY A 740 29.00 -1.89 -15.45
CA GLY A 740 28.12 -1.41 -14.38
C GLY A 740 28.75 -0.29 -13.54
N SER A 741 30.09 -0.23 -13.46
CA SER A 741 30.80 0.86 -12.79
C SER A 741 30.69 2.20 -13.53
N VAL A 742 30.45 2.20 -14.86
CA VAL A 742 30.20 3.44 -15.62
C VAL A 742 28.87 4.07 -15.20
N GLY A 743 27.87 3.26 -14.87
CA GLY A 743 26.59 3.72 -14.30
C GLY A 743 26.72 4.37 -12.92
N LEU A 744 27.79 4.09 -12.16
CA LEU A 744 28.09 4.79 -10.91
C LEU A 744 28.68 6.19 -11.15
N VAL A 745 29.30 6.48 -12.30
CA VAL A 745 29.96 7.78 -12.55
C VAL A 745 28.98 8.95 -12.48
N PRO A 746 27.81 8.96 -13.17
CA PRO A 746 26.82 10.03 -13.02
C PRO A 746 26.29 10.17 -11.59
N ILE A 747 26.12 9.05 -10.87
CA ILE A 747 25.60 9.03 -9.50
C ILE A 747 26.64 9.65 -8.54
N ILE A 748 27.91 9.27 -8.67
CA ILE A 748 29.02 9.84 -7.90
C ILE A 748 29.19 11.32 -8.22
N CYS A 749 29.10 11.73 -9.50
CA CYS A 749 29.14 13.14 -9.88
C CYS A 749 27.97 13.96 -9.29
N ALA A 750 26.74 13.43 -9.29
CA ALA A 750 25.57 14.09 -8.70
C ALA A 750 25.68 14.20 -7.16
N ILE A 751 26.20 13.18 -6.50
CA ILE A 751 26.51 13.21 -5.06
C ILE A 751 27.63 14.23 -4.77
N TRP A 752 28.67 14.27 -5.61
CA TRP A 752 29.81 15.18 -5.44
C TRP A 752 29.45 16.65 -5.68
N GLY A 753 28.56 16.94 -6.64
CA GLY A 753 27.96 18.26 -6.83
C GLY A 753 27.19 18.71 -5.59
N ARG A 754 26.29 17.85 -5.07
CA ARG A 754 25.56 18.08 -3.81
C ARG A 754 26.48 18.28 -2.59
N ILE A 755 27.66 17.67 -2.56
CA ILE A 755 28.66 17.85 -1.49
C ILE A 755 29.43 19.18 -1.64
N ARG A 756 29.59 19.69 -2.87
CA ARG A 756 30.21 21.01 -3.13
C ARG A 756 29.23 22.18 -3.03
N GLY A 757 27.94 21.95 -3.25
CA GLY A 757 26.91 22.99 -3.27
C GLY A 757 26.74 23.69 -4.63
N ASP A 758 27.12 23.02 -5.72
CA ASP A 758 26.80 23.37 -7.11
C ASP A 758 25.43 22.79 -7.52
#